data_AF-A0A6M1ND54-F1
#
_entry.id   AF-A0A6M1ND54-F1
#
_cell.length_a   1.000
_cell.length_b   1.000
_cell.length_c   1.000
_cell.angle_alpha   90.00
_cell.angle_beta   90.00
_cell.angle_gamma   90.00
#
_symmetry.space_group_name_H-M   'P 1'
#
loop_
_entity.id
_entity.type
_entity.pdbx_description
1 polymer ?
#
loop_
_entity_poly.entity_id
_entity_poly.type
_entity_poly.pdbx_seq_one_letter_code
_entity_poly.pdbx_strand_id
1 'polypeptide(L)'
;MKKHNLFIILFLISCFTTLVPISGCSKKILDNSEFGNLLPELKEPEPPVTNETLKDKDGWVSDTIDNGFIHYQFSKYIQAQTANQFVNVVELDLSNPDYELEFVSLGDRDTLSAVAEARGAIAAINGTYEADASFIKANGNIASPVTLTEGHLRFWKHEGAISYNAGQDLTIGYGTKEDYAQSPYLNIFSGAPMLIDDYKKVGEDFIGDVTGINLNSLDYEDYRRHQGVRHPRTAVALTEDNKLLLITIDGRFSESAGMTAKEATQFLTNYFAPRFALNMDGGGSTTMYIKDKGYERVVNYPTDNGARNHYGQRLLRTFILVKKKGSADQFAGGDGTQGNPYLIATANHLQNMHALNWSNTENNPYYFKLTADIDMVGRNWKPINNADPYMKFLHFDGNGHLIKNLTSKDASYASFFGVLFGSCKNLGLVNVDIQSTNGGGAFGGYLGLRSPDKPVKVGIIENCFSTGKVTGTDAVGGIAGNVGKANGGKTSLIVNSFSTAEVIATNSGASNSRAGGLAGIVWDGGKVDNGFSAGKILSNTNAGRGAGGLLGWTDGNVKGLIAFNPTVENVGDGLAGRVVTNMGQVAGVIAQGENCWASEDVVVIKNGSPVPSSSFVTGVVTVRDTPYDGETKSKAFLSDMNNYQSILGWELGPQKPWASTVNSKGYPILQWLFLRGDYETYY
;
A
#
# COMPACT_ATOMS: atom_id res chain seq x y z
N MET A 1 -42.00 -51.31 10.90
CA MET A 1 -41.99 -50.62 12.22
C MET A 1 -40.97 -49.48 12.16
N LYS A 2 -41.20 -48.35 12.88
CA LYS A 2 -40.31 -47.20 13.24
C LYS A 2 -38.99 -46.99 12.45
N LYS A 3 -38.52 -45.80 12.05
CA LYS A 3 -39.00 -44.39 11.84
C LYS A 3 -37.74 -43.60 11.32
N HIS A 4 -37.66 -42.34 10.85
CA HIS A 4 -38.54 -41.17 10.61
C HIS A 4 -38.85 -41.07 9.07
N ASN A 5 -39.19 -40.00 8.32
CA ASN A 5 -39.23 -38.51 8.39
C ASN A 5 -37.84 -37.78 8.26
N LEU A 6 -37.66 -36.61 7.62
CA LEU A 6 -38.53 -35.71 6.81
C LEU A 6 -37.62 -34.90 5.83
N PHE A 7 -37.84 -34.77 4.51
CA PHE A 7 -38.87 -34.09 3.69
C PHE A 7 -38.83 -32.54 3.62
N ILE A 8 -38.95 -32.02 2.39
CA ILE A 8 -38.85 -30.60 1.94
C ILE A 8 -40.26 -29.98 1.81
N ILE A 9 -40.40 -28.65 1.87
CA ILE A 9 -41.55 -27.90 1.32
C ILE A 9 -41.16 -26.46 0.93
N LEU A 10 -41.93 -25.83 0.03
CA LEU A 10 -41.78 -24.44 -0.43
C LEU A 10 -43.17 -23.85 -0.79
N PHE A 11 -43.21 -22.53 -1.06
CA PHE A 11 -44.22 -21.76 -1.85
C PHE A 11 -45.49 -21.10 -1.23
N LEU A 12 -45.64 -19.83 -1.65
CA LEU A 12 -46.86 -19.05 -2.03
C LEU A 12 -47.76 -18.37 -0.97
N ILE A 13 -48.36 -17.24 -1.41
CA ILE A 13 -49.12 -16.24 -0.63
C ILE A 13 -50.38 -15.80 -1.39
N SER A 14 -51.54 -15.76 -0.72
CA SER A 14 -52.80 -15.11 -1.14
C SER A 14 -53.81 -15.09 0.06
N CYS A 15 -54.90 -14.31 0.14
CA CYS A 15 -55.33 -13.10 -0.59
C CYS A 15 -56.48 -12.35 0.14
N PHE A 16 -56.71 -11.08 -0.24
CA PHE A 16 -57.94 -10.27 -0.05
C PHE A 16 -58.45 -9.90 1.38
N THR A 17 -59.51 -9.07 1.41
CA THR A 17 -59.79 -8.02 2.41
C THR A 17 -61.26 -7.90 2.84
N THR A 18 -61.54 -7.51 4.09
CA THR A 18 -62.87 -7.05 4.56
C THR A 18 -62.78 -5.98 5.66
N LEU A 19 -63.84 -5.17 5.84
CA LEU A 19 -63.95 -4.00 6.72
C LEU A 19 -65.40 -3.83 7.24
N VAL A 20 -65.76 -2.98 8.24
CA VAL A 20 -64.95 -1.92 8.91
C VAL A 20 -64.74 -2.16 10.43
N PRO A 21 -65.74 -2.11 11.34
CA PRO A 21 -65.46 -1.65 12.72
C PRO A 21 -65.90 -2.57 13.87
N ILE A 22 -65.29 -2.41 15.04
CA ILE A 22 -65.97 -2.39 16.36
C ILE A 22 -65.08 -1.79 17.45
N SER A 23 -65.73 -1.20 18.45
CA SER A 23 -65.15 -0.47 19.58
C SER A 23 -64.46 -1.37 20.63
N GLY A 24 -63.41 -0.84 21.27
CA GLY A 24 -63.24 -0.88 22.73
C GLY A 24 -62.69 -2.13 23.43
N CYS A 25 -61.75 -1.85 24.35
CA CYS A 25 -61.34 -2.65 25.52
C CYS A 25 -60.47 -3.93 25.38
N SER A 26 -59.36 -3.90 26.14
CA SER A 26 -58.63 -5.03 26.74
C SER A 26 -58.25 -6.22 25.85
N LYS A 27 -57.00 -6.20 25.36
CA LYS A 27 -56.23 -7.46 25.26
C LYS A 27 -55.95 -7.97 26.68
N LYS A 28 -56.46 -9.16 27.03
CA LYS A 28 -55.77 -9.99 28.03
C LYS A 28 -54.42 -10.37 27.44
N ILE A 29 -53.34 -10.05 28.12
CA ILE A 29 -52.03 -10.64 27.86
C ILE A 29 -52.10 -12.10 28.32
N LEU A 30 -51.59 -13.03 27.50
CA LEU A 30 -51.36 -14.40 27.92
C LEU A 30 -50.12 -14.42 28.81
N ASP A 31 -50.30 -14.80 30.07
CA ASP A 31 -49.20 -14.94 31.02
C ASP A 31 -48.43 -16.23 30.70
N ASN A 32 -47.21 -16.07 30.20
CA ASN A 32 -46.28 -17.15 29.86
C ASN A 32 -45.11 -17.22 30.87
N SER A 33 -45.25 -16.64 32.07
CA SER A 33 -44.17 -16.55 33.07
C SER A 33 -43.53 -17.90 33.44
N GLU A 34 -44.28 -19.00 33.41
CA GLU A 34 -43.77 -20.36 33.66
C GLU A 34 -42.74 -20.85 32.62
N PHE A 35 -42.62 -20.21 31.44
CA PHE A 35 -41.67 -20.59 30.39
C PHE A 35 -40.38 -19.75 30.36
N GLY A 36 -40.26 -18.71 31.19
CA GLY A 36 -39.11 -17.78 31.16
C GLY A 36 -37.74 -18.46 31.37
N ASN A 37 -37.70 -19.55 32.12
CA ASN A 37 -36.48 -20.25 32.50
C ASN A 37 -35.97 -21.28 31.45
N LEU A 38 -36.58 -21.35 30.27
CA LEU A 38 -36.25 -22.32 29.22
C LEU A 38 -35.56 -21.70 27.98
N LEU A 39 -35.28 -20.40 28.01
CA LEU A 39 -34.44 -19.72 27.03
C LEU A 39 -33.17 -19.20 27.74
N PRO A 40 -31.99 -19.25 27.11
CA PRO A 40 -30.84 -18.49 27.62
C PRO A 40 -31.17 -17.00 27.58
N GLU A 41 -30.66 -16.22 28.55
CA GLU A 41 -30.79 -14.76 28.51
C GLU A 41 -30.21 -14.24 27.20
N LEU A 42 -31.07 -13.62 26.38
CA LEU A 42 -30.64 -12.76 25.29
C LEU A 42 -30.10 -11.46 25.93
N LYS A 43 -28.85 -11.50 26.39
CA LYS A 43 -28.04 -10.28 26.46
C LYS A 43 -28.02 -9.69 25.06
N GLU A 44 -28.62 -8.51 24.90
CA GLU A 44 -28.24 -7.64 23.80
C GLU A 44 -26.73 -7.40 23.88
N PRO A 45 -26.01 -7.32 22.74
CA PRO A 45 -24.58 -7.12 22.76
C PRO A 45 -24.27 -5.75 23.38
N GLU A 46 -23.73 -5.75 24.60
CA GLU A 46 -23.17 -4.56 25.22
C GLU A 46 -22.15 -3.94 24.23
N PRO A 47 -22.32 -2.66 23.83
CA PRO A 47 -21.42 -2.05 22.87
C PRO A 47 -19.98 -2.05 23.45
N PRO A 48 -18.95 -2.27 22.62
CA PRO A 48 -17.58 -2.40 23.11
C PRO A 48 -17.17 -1.21 23.99
N VAL A 49 -16.66 -1.50 25.18
CA VAL A 49 -16.25 -0.48 26.16
C VAL A 49 -15.02 0.24 25.62
N THR A 50 -15.28 1.38 24.98
CA THR A 50 -14.28 2.35 24.59
C THR A 50 -14.04 3.27 25.79
N ASN A 51 -12.81 3.33 26.28
CA ASN A 51 -12.44 4.21 27.38
C ASN A 51 -12.39 5.65 26.89
N GLU A 52 -13.53 6.37 26.88
CA GLU A 52 -13.65 7.78 26.47
C GLU A 52 -12.47 8.64 26.96
N THR A 53 -11.88 9.48 26.09
CA THR A 53 -10.80 10.40 26.50
C THR A 53 -11.33 11.58 27.34
N LEU A 54 -12.64 11.87 27.29
CA LEU A 54 -13.27 12.99 27.98
C LEU A 54 -13.27 12.80 29.52
N LYS A 55 -12.50 13.65 30.21
CA LYS A 55 -12.23 13.55 31.66
C LYS A 55 -13.30 14.17 32.55
N ASP A 56 -13.94 15.24 32.08
CA ASP A 56 -15.04 15.92 32.77
C ASP A 56 -16.20 16.09 31.79
N LYS A 57 -17.39 15.61 32.19
CA LYS A 57 -18.59 15.60 31.37
C LYS A 57 -19.51 16.79 31.65
N ASP A 58 -19.16 17.68 32.59
CA ASP A 58 -19.92 18.89 32.88
C ASP A 58 -19.95 19.84 31.66
N GLY A 59 -21.14 20.13 31.15
CA GLY A 59 -21.35 20.95 29.95
C GLY A 59 -21.23 20.20 28.62
N TRP A 60 -21.00 18.88 28.63
CA TRP A 60 -20.85 18.04 27.45
C TRP A 60 -22.08 17.14 27.20
N VAL A 61 -22.44 16.99 25.93
CA VAL A 61 -23.24 15.88 25.39
C VAL A 61 -22.27 14.93 24.68
N SER A 62 -22.37 13.63 24.98
CA SER A 62 -21.54 12.57 24.37
C SER A 62 -22.45 11.62 23.59
N ASP A 63 -22.05 11.29 22.36
CA ASP A 63 -22.89 10.52 21.43
C ASP A 63 -21.98 9.66 20.53
N THR A 64 -21.88 8.37 20.89
CA THR A 64 -21.11 7.34 20.18
C THR A 64 -21.77 7.02 18.85
N ILE A 65 -21.13 7.44 17.75
CA ILE A 65 -21.64 7.27 16.38
C ILE A 65 -21.52 5.82 15.93
N ASP A 66 -20.38 5.19 16.25
CA ASP A 66 -19.99 3.85 15.80
C ASP A 66 -18.89 3.32 16.74
N ASN A 67 -18.51 2.05 16.62
CA ASN A 67 -17.47 1.45 17.46
C ASN A 67 -16.14 2.22 17.31
N GLY A 68 -15.54 2.65 18.43
CA GLY A 68 -14.29 3.44 18.43
C GLY A 68 -14.42 4.85 17.85
N PHE A 69 -15.64 5.39 17.72
CA PHE A 69 -15.90 6.67 17.06
C PHE A 69 -17.00 7.48 17.77
N ILE A 70 -16.58 8.54 18.47
CA ILE A 70 -17.42 9.29 19.43
C ILE A 70 -17.47 10.76 19.05
N HIS A 71 -18.66 11.37 19.09
CA HIS A 71 -18.83 12.82 18.98
C HIS A 71 -19.21 13.41 20.34
N TYR A 72 -18.44 14.41 20.77
CA TYR A 72 -18.71 15.21 21.95
C TYR A 72 -19.07 16.64 21.54
N GLN A 73 -20.10 17.20 22.15
CA GLN A 73 -20.53 18.59 21.97
C GLN A 73 -20.59 19.32 23.31
N PHE A 74 -19.81 20.39 23.45
CA PHE A 74 -19.80 21.27 24.61
C PHE A 74 -20.65 22.51 24.35
N SER A 75 -21.41 22.96 25.36
CA SER A 75 -22.12 24.25 25.31
C SER A 75 -22.29 24.84 26.70
N LYS A 76 -21.33 25.64 27.18
CA LYS A 76 -21.37 26.23 28.54
C LYS A 76 -20.62 27.56 28.65
N TYR A 77 -20.99 28.36 29.66
CA TYR A 77 -20.18 29.47 30.15
C TYR A 77 -18.98 28.96 30.96
N ILE A 78 -17.77 29.26 30.49
CA ILE A 78 -16.52 28.89 31.18
C ILE A 78 -16.07 30.09 32.04
N GLN A 79 -16.21 29.98 33.36
CA GLN A 79 -15.91 31.07 34.29
C GLN A 79 -14.47 31.60 34.16
N ALA A 80 -13.49 30.73 33.95
CA ALA A 80 -12.08 31.10 33.76
C ALA A 80 -11.82 31.87 32.44
N GLN A 81 -12.68 31.70 31.43
CA GLN A 81 -12.64 32.42 30.15
C GLN A 81 -13.68 33.56 30.10
N THR A 82 -14.46 33.76 31.16
CA THR A 82 -15.55 34.75 31.25
C THR A 82 -16.53 34.77 30.06
N ALA A 83 -16.70 33.64 29.35
CA ALA A 83 -17.45 33.57 28.10
C ALA A 83 -18.19 32.25 27.90
N ASN A 84 -19.26 32.29 27.10
CA ASN A 84 -19.86 31.09 26.52
C ASN A 84 -18.94 30.51 25.45
N GLN A 85 -18.86 29.19 25.38
CA GLN A 85 -18.17 28.46 24.32
C GLN A 85 -19.04 27.29 23.83
N PHE A 86 -19.01 27.08 22.52
CA PHE A 86 -19.61 25.95 21.82
C PHE A 86 -18.49 25.22 21.06
N VAL A 87 -18.29 23.93 21.38
CA VAL A 87 -17.18 23.13 20.84
C VAL A 87 -17.70 21.78 20.40
N ASN A 88 -17.26 21.31 19.22
CA ASN A 88 -17.45 19.93 18.80
C ASN A 88 -16.08 19.23 18.76
N VAL A 89 -16.03 18.00 19.25
CA VAL A 89 -14.86 17.11 19.18
C VAL A 89 -15.30 15.76 18.65
N VAL A 90 -14.61 15.24 17.65
CA VAL A 90 -14.73 13.86 17.18
C VAL A 90 -13.49 13.10 17.65
N GLU A 91 -13.69 12.06 18.45
CA GLU A 91 -12.67 11.12 18.89
C GLU A 91 -12.67 9.88 17.98
N LEU A 92 -11.50 9.55 17.46
CA LEU A 92 -11.25 8.41 16.59
C LEU A 92 -10.08 7.59 17.15
N ASP A 93 -10.32 6.33 17.49
CA ASP A 93 -9.26 5.36 17.76
C ASP A 93 -8.55 4.97 16.45
N LEU A 94 -7.27 5.34 16.30
CA LEU A 94 -6.47 5.05 15.11
C LEU A 94 -6.01 3.57 15.04
N SER A 95 -6.15 2.81 16.13
CA SER A 95 -5.90 1.36 16.12
C SER A 95 -7.09 0.57 15.57
N ASN A 96 -8.28 1.19 15.47
CA ASN A 96 -9.48 0.53 14.97
C ASN A 96 -9.36 0.27 13.46
N PRO A 97 -9.39 -1.00 13.00
CA PRO A 97 -9.24 -1.35 11.59
C PRO A 97 -10.40 -0.84 10.71
N ASP A 98 -11.54 -0.48 11.28
CA ASP A 98 -12.71 0.00 10.53
C ASP A 98 -12.51 1.39 9.91
N TYR A 99 -11.49 2.17 10.27
CA TYR A 99 -11.34 3.56 9.77
C TYR A 99 -10.01 3.88 9.09
N GLU A 100 -10.04 4.80 8.13
CA GLU A 100 -8.85 5.49 7.60
C GLU A 100 -9.06 7.00 7.59
N LEU A 101 -7.95 7.74 7.51
CA LEU A 101 -7.96 9.17 7.25
C LEU A 101 -7.62 9.46 5.79
N GLU A 102 -8.32 10.42 5.18
CA GLU A 102 -7.97 10.95 3.86
C GLU A 102 -7.62 12.43 3.97
N PHE A 103 -6.38 12.77 3.60
CA PHE A 103 -5.89 14.14 3.54
C PHE A 103 -6.11 14.65 2.11
N VAL A 104 -7.05 15.56 1.94
CA VAL A 104 -7.46 16.07 0.63
C VAL A 104 -6.83 17.44 0.38
N SER A 105 -6.21 17.60 -0.79
CA SER A 105 -5.75 18.89 -1.31
C SER A 105 -6.31 19.10 -2.72
N LEU A 106 -7.01 20.22 -2.95
CA LEU A 106 -7.74 20.48 -4.20
C LEU A 106 -7.10 21.59 -5.06
N GLY A 107 -7.14 21.39 -6.38
CA GLY A 107 -6.72 22.38 -7.40
C GLY A 107 -7.67 23.60 -7.48
N ASP A 108 -8.95 23.42 -7.17
CA ASP A 108 -9.95 24.46 -6.96
C ASP A 108 -10.42 24.50 -5.50
N ARG A 109 -11.30 25.44 -5.14
CA ARG A 109 -11.84 25.57 -3.77
C ARG A 109 -13.28 25.09 -3.71
N ASP A 110 -13.62 24.35 -2.65
CA ASP A 110 -14.97 23.82 -2.40
C ASP A 110 -15.28 23.82 -0.89
N THR A 111 -16.54 23.57 -0.51
CA THR A 111 -17.00 23.47 0.87
C THR A 111 -16.60 22.15 1.53
N LEU A 112 -16.53 22.12 2.87
CA LEU A 112 -16.24 20.89 3.61
C LEU A 112 -17.29 19.80 3.34
N SER A 113 -18.58 20.15 3.42
CA SER A 113 -19.64 19.15 3.32
C SER A 113 -19.74 18.51 1.92
N ALA A 114 -19.56 19.29 0.85
CA ALA A 114 -19.53 18.75 -0.51
C ALA A 114 -18.35 17.78 -0.72
N VAL A 115 -17.15 18.16 -0.27
CA VAL A 115 -15.94 17.33 -0.40
C VAL A 115 -16.04 16.06 0.46
N ALA A 116 -16.63 16.15 1.65
CA ALA A 116 -16.83 15.02 2.54
C ALA A 116 -17.88 14.04 2.01
N GLU A 117 -19.02 14.52 1.51
CA GLU A 117 -20.06 13.68 0.88
C GLU A 117 -19.53 13.01 -0.40
N ALA A 118 -18.90 13.76 -1.30
CA ALA A 118 -18.35 13.24 -2.56
C ALA A 118 -17.24 12.19 -2.38
N ARG A 119 -16.69 12.06 -1.17
CA ARG A 119 -15.64 11.09 -0.80
C ARG A 119 -16.10 10.04 0.21
N GLY A 120 -17.39 10.00 0.54
CA GLY A 120 -17.98 9.01 1.45
C GLY A 120 -17.52 9.11 2.90
N ALA A 121 -17.06 10.28 3.35
CA ALA A 121 -16.57 10.48 4.71
C ALA A 121 -17.69 10.32 5.76
N ILE A 122 -17.32 9.81 6.94
CA ILE A 122 -18.22 9.72 8.11
C ILE A 122 -18.13 10.95 9.01
N ALA A 123 -16.96 11.59 9.08
CA ALA A 123 -16.77 12.95 9.60
C ALA A 123 -15.59 13.63 8.89
N ALA A 124 -15.49 14.96 9.02
CA ALA A 124 -14.37 15.72 8.50
C ALA A 124 -14.21 17.09 9.19
N ILE A 125 -13.03 17.68 9.05
CA ILE A 125 -12.73 19.08 9.39
C ILE A 125 -11.94 19.76 8.28
N ASN A 126 -11.89 21.10 8.30
CA ASN A 126 -10.95 21.86 7.47
C ASN A 126 -9.48 21.55 7.82
N GLY A 127 -8.60 21.72 6.82
CA GLY A 127 -7.16 21.55 6.96
C GLY A 127 -6.41 22.84 7.32
N THR A 128 -5.28 23.04 6.65
CA THR A 128 -4.32 24.13 6.89
C THR A 128 -4.74 25.47 6.28
N TYR A 129 -3.94 26.51 6.55
CA TYR A 129 -4.10 27.90 6.16
C TYR A 129 -3.90 28.14 4.64
N GLU A 130 -3.64 29.39 4.25
CA GLU A 130 -3.34 29.73 2.86
C GLU A 130 -2.11 28.96 2.33
N ALA A 131 -2.19 28.51 1.08
CA ALA A 131 -1.18 27.61 0.51
C ALA A 131 0.22 28.23 0.40
N ASP A 132 0.36 29.55 0.28
CA ASP A 132 1.68 30.20 0.24
C ASP A 132 2.38 30.19 1.61
N ALA A 133 1.62 30.28 2.69
CA ALA A 133 2.10 30.28 4.08
C ALA A 133 2.24 28.87 4.69
N SER A 134 1.72 27.83 4.02
CA SER A 134 1.53 26.49 4.59
C SER A 134 2.27 25.39 3.81
N PHE A 135 2.74 24.36 4.51
CA PHE A 135 3.23 23.14 3.89
C PHE A 135 2.06 22.18 3.67
N ILE A 136 1.89 21.73 2.42
CA ILE A 136 0.80 20.86 1.99
C ILE A 136 1.38 19.69 1.20
N LYS A 137 1.31 18.49 1.78
CA LYS A 137 1.64 17.22 1.13
C LYS A 137 0.47 16.25 1.30
N ALA A 138 0.04 15.64 0.20
CA ALA A 138 -1.07 14.68 0.20
C ALA A 138 -0.77 13.52 -0.77
N ASN A 139 -0.93 12.29 -0.31
CA ASN A 139 -0.61 11.06 -1.06
C ASN A 139 0.81 11.07 -1.68
N GLY A 140 1.78 11.60 -0.95
CA GLY A 140 3.18 11.78 -1.35
C GLY A 140 3.48 13.07 -2.11
N ASN A 141 2.48 13.69 -2.75
CA ASN A 141 2.67 14.87 -3.59
C ASN A 141 2.68 16.15 -2.76
N ILE A 142 3.74 16.97 -2.89
CA ILE A 142 3.82 18.30 -2.29
C ILE A 142 3.04 19.28 -3.17
N ALA A 143 1.87 19.71 -2.71
CA ALA A 143 1.03 20.72 -3.36
C ALA A 143 1.42 22.16 -2.96
N SER A 144 2.08 22.34 -1.81
CA SER A 144 2.82 23.57 -1.50
C SER A 144 4.01 23.29 -0.57
N PRO A 145 5.21 23.82 -0.87
CA PRO A 145 6.40 23.67 -0.04
C PRO A 145 6.60 24.83 0.97
N VAL A 146 5.60 25.69 1.20
CA VAL A 146 5.73 27.08 1.70
C VAL A 146 6.51 27.97 0.73
N THR A 147 5.86 29.00 0.19
CA THR A 147 6.46 29.96 -0.75
C THR A 147 6.77 31.33 -0.13
N LEU A 148 6.28 31.61 1.09
CA LEU A 148 6.67 32.82 1.81
C LEU A 148 8.13 32.78 2.28
N THR A 149 8.76 33.95 2.31
CA THR A 149 10.09 34.16 2.90
C THR A 149 9.98 34.37 4.42
N GLU A 150 11.05 34.03 5.13
CA GLU A 150 11.21 34.37 6.54
C GLU A 150 11.03 35.89 6.75
N GLY A 151 10.48 36.27 7.91
CA GLY A 151 10.13 37.66 8.22
C GLY A 151 8.82 38.18 7.62
N HIS A 152 8.16 37.46 6.70
CA HIS A 152 6.79 37.83 6.30
C HIS A 152 5.82 37.59 7.47
N LEU A 153 4.89 38.53 7.72
CA LEU A 153 3.85 38.47 8.76
C LEU A 153 3.08 37.14 8.88
N ARG A 154 2.98 36.31 7.83
CA ARG A 154 2.25 35.03 7.80
C ARG A 154 3.17 33.80 7.91
N PHE A 155 4.49 33.99 7.99
CA PHE A 155 5.47 32.91 8.00
C PHE A 155 5.36 31.99 9.23
N TRP A 156 4.74 32.44 10.32
CA TRP A 156 4.49 31.64 11.51
C TRP A 156 3.48 30.49 11.30
N LYS A 157 2.72 30.46 10.20
CA LYS A 157 1.58 29.53 9.96
C LYS A 157 1.96 28.05 9.72
N HIS A 158 3.23 27.67 9.87
CA HIS A 158 3.70 26.30 9.62
C HIS A 158 4.75 25.75 10.62
N GLU A 159 4.85 26.32 11.83
CA GLU A 159 5.83 25.87 12.84
C GLU A 159 5.67 24.40 13.28
N GLY A 160 4.47 23.83 13.15
CA GLY A 160 4.20 22.42 13.39
C GLY A 160 3.36 21.81 12.27
N ALA A 161 3.24 20.49 12.26
CA ALA A 161 2.42 19.76 11.30
C ALA A 161 1.77 18.51 11.91
N ILE A 162 0.62 18.13 11.35
CA ILE A 162 0.05 16.80 11.46
C ILE A 162 0.51 15.97 10.26
N SER A 163 1.16 14.84 10.54
CA SER A 163 1.77 13.96 9.55
C SER A 163 1.15 12.55 9.64
N TYR A 164 0.74 11.98 8.51
CA TYR A 164 0.01 10.71 8.47
C TYR A 164 0.43 9.79 7.32
N ASN A 165 0.77 8.54 7.66
CA ASN A 165 0.99 7.45 6.73
C ASN A 165 -0.24 6.54 6.69
N ALA A 166 -0.83 6.41 5.49
CA ALA A 166 -2.13 5.76 5.26
C ALA A 166 -2.18 4.34 5.84
N GLY A 167 -2.90 4.19 6.96
CA GLY A 167 -3.06 2.92 7.68
C GLY A 167 -1.83 2.45 8.47
N GLN A 168 -0.89 3.32 8.83
CA GLN A 168 0.34 2.94 9.54
C GLN A 168 0.62 3.76 10.80
N ASP A 169 0.70 5.08 10.70
CA ASP A 169 1.27 5.94 11.74
C ASP A 169 0.77 7.39 11.59
N LEU A 170 0.58 8.10 12.71
CA LEU A 170 0.17 9.50 12.77
C LEU A 170 0.96 10.23 13.86
N THR A 171 1.55 11.36 13.52
CA THR A 171 2.27 12.23 14.46
C THR A 171 1.85 13.68 14.34
N ILE A 172 2.01 14.43 15.43
CA ILE A 172 1.82 15.88 15.52
C ILE A 172 3.04 16.45 16.23
N GLY A 173 3.71 17.45 15.66
CA GLY A 173 4.91 18.04 16.23
C GLY A 173 5.46 19.22 15.44
N TYR A 174 6.52 19.83 15.97
CA TYR A 174 7.28 20.91 15.33
C TYR A 174 8.08 20.44 14.11
N GLY A 175 8.35 21.35 13.16
CA GLY A 175 9.27 21.11 12.05
C GLY A 175 9.44 22.31 11.12
N THR A 176 10.43 22.23 10.23
CA THR A 176 10.65 23.19 9.13
C THR A 176 10.06 22.67 7.82
N LYS A 177 9.89 23.54 6.82
CA LYS A 177 9.50 23.12 5.46
C LYS A 177 10.54 22.18 4.82
N GLU A 178 11.81 22.31 5.18
CA GLU A 178 12.88 21.40 4.78
C GLU A 178 12.71 20.01 5.40
N ASP A 179 12.32 19.93 6.68
CA ASP A 179 11.99 18.66 7.36
C ASP A 179 10.75 18.01 6.73
N TYR A 180 9.68 18.79 6.49
CA TYR A 180 8.44 18.29 5.88
C TYR A 180 8.66 17.81 4.43
N ALA A 181 9.57 18.45 3.69
CA ALA A 181 9.95 18.02 2.33
C ALA A 181 10.71 16.69 2.33
N GLN A 182 11.62 16.48 3.29
CA GLN A 182 12.41 15.24 3.43
C GLN A 182 11.65 14.12 4.16
N SER A 183 10.61 14.47 4.92
CA SER A 183 9.83 13.56 5.75
C SER A 183 9.24 12.38 4.94
N PRO A 184 9.34 11.14 5.44
CA PRO A 184 8.79 9.96 4.77
C PRO A 184 7.26 9.93 4.78
N TYR A 185 6.59 10.79 5.55
CA TYR A 185 5.13 10.80 5.66
C TYR A 185 4.46 11.16 4.33
N LEU A 186 3.48 10.35 3.93
CA LEU A 186 2.70 10.53 2.70
C LEU A 186 1.80 11.77 2.74
N ASN A 187 1.27 12.11 3.92
CA ASN A 187 0.41 13.27 4.12
C ASN A 187 1.00 14.14 5.23
N ILE A 188 1.10 15.44 4.98
CA ILE A 188 1.60 16.44 5.93
C ILE A 188 0.82 17.73 5.68
N PHE A 189 0.03 18.17 6.66
CA PHE A 189 -0.53 19.52 6.69
C PHE A 189 0.10 20.28 7.85
N SER A 190 0.75 21.41 7.55
CA SER A 190 1.25 22.29 8.60
C SER A 190 0.11 22.98 9.35
N GLY A 191 0.42 23.54 10.50
CA GLY A 191 -0.47 24.38 11.29
C GLY A 191 0.33 25.29 12.21
N ALA A 192 -0.37 26.12 12.96
CA ALA A 192 0.20 26.96 14.00
C ALA A 192 -0.89 27.61 14.86
N PRO A 193 -0.63 27.87 16.15
CA PRO A 193 0.54 27.39 16.88
C PRO A 193 0.41 25.90 17.22
N MET A 194 1.53 25.27 17.56
CA MET A 194 1.52 24.10 18.44
C MET A 194 0.86 24.52 19.77
N LEU A 195 -0.16 23.76 20.19
CA LEU A 195 -0.89 24.01 21.43
C LEU A 195 -0.28 23.19 22.57
N ILE A 196 -0.03 21.90 22.33
CA ILE A 196 0.55 20.96 23.30
C ILE A 196 1.66 20.16 22.62
N ASP A 197 2.84 20.08 23.25
CA ASP A 197 4.01 19.31 22.79
C ASP A 197 4.52 18.40 23.91
N ASP A 198 4.32 17.08 23.77
CA ASP A 198 4.67 16.06 24.78
C ASP A 198 4.16 16.45 26.18
N TYR A 199 2.85 16.69 26.27
CA TYR A 199 2.12 17.23 27.42
C TYR A 199 2.47 18.67 27.87
N LYS A 200 3.46 19.34 27.26
CA LYS A 200 3.82 20.74 27.58
C LYS A 200 2.87 21.70 26.87
N LYS A 201 2.30 22.65 27.61
CA LYS A 201 1.23 23.56 27.18
C LYS A 201 1.74 24.77 26.38
N VAL A 202 2.56 24.53 25.37
CA VAL A 202 3.32 25.54 24.61
C VAL A 202 2.47 26.66 23.99
N GLY A 203 1.22 26.37 23.60
CA GLY A 203 0.28 27.37 23.08
C GLY A 203 -0.22 28.39 24.11
N GLU A 204 0.09 28.21 25.40
CA GLU A 204 -0.17 29.23 26.41
C GLU A 204 0.78 30.43 26.31
N ASP A 205 1.99 30.24 25.78
CA ASP A 205 3.07 31.25 25.82
C ASP A 205 3.47 31.73 24.40
N PHE A 206 2.89 31.13 23.35
CA PHE A 206 3.20 31.41 21.93
C PHE A 206 3.17 32.89 21.52
N ILE A 207 2.29 33.72 22.08
CA ILE A 207 2.22 35.16 21.74
C ILE A 207 3.26 36.03 22.47
N GLY A 208 4.03 35.45 23.39
CA GLY A 208 4.99 36.15 24.25
C GLY A 208 4.34 37.09 25.26
N ASP A 209 5.15 37.96 25.86
CA ASP A 209 4.64 39.07 26.68
C ASP A 209 4.06 40.16 25.77
N VAL A 210 2.76 40.43 25.94
CA VAL A 210 2.00 41.47 25.23
C VAL A 210 1.53 42.58 26.17
N THR A 211 2.11 42.69 27.36
CA THR A 211 1.78 43.72 28.36
C THR A 211 1.91 45.13 27.77
N GLY A 212 0.82 45.90 27.85
CA GLY A 212 0.74 47.25 27.29
C GLY A 212 0.44 47.31 25.78
N ILE A 213 0.37 46.19 25.06
CA ILE A 213 0.03 46.15 23.63
C ILE A 213 -1.48 46.00 23.44
N ASN A 214 -2.11 46.95 22.73
CA ASN A 214 -3.47 46.75 22.23
C ASN A 214 -3.44 45.83 21.00
N LEU A 215 -3.70 44.54 21.21
CA LEU A 215 -3.70 43.51 20.16
C LEU A 215 -4.61 43.87 18.97
N ASN A 216 -5.72 44.59 19.21
CA ASN A 216 -6.66 44.95 18.14
C ASN A 216 -6.14 46.04 17.17
N SER A 217 -5.04 46.72 17.52
CA SER A 217 -4.36 47.70 16.66
C SER A 217 -3.16 47.15 15.87
N LEU A 218 -2.81 45.87 16.07
CA LEU A 218 -1.85 45.17 15.21
C LEU A 218 -2.51 44.75 13.88
N ASP A 219 -1.71 44.37 12.89
CA ASP A 219 -2.23 43.74 11.66
C ASP A 219 -3.03 42.45 11.98
N TYR A 220 -4.01 42.09 11.16
CA TYR A 220 -4.80 40.87 11.37
C TYR A 220 -3.96 39.60 11.26
N GLU A 221 -2.93 39.60 10.41
CA GLU A 221 -2.02 38.47 10.20
C GLU A 221 -0.89 38.40 11.25
N ASP A 222 -0.73 39.42 12.10
CA ASP A 222 0.22 39.39 13.22
C ASP A 222 -0.17 38.29 14.21
N TYR A 223 0.72 37.32 14.42
CA TYR A 223 0.48 36.16 15.27
C TYR A 223 -0.04 36.51 16.67
N ARG A 224 0.41 37.63 17.24
CA ARG A 224 0.02 38.10 18.58
C ARG A 224 -1.45 38.54 18.61
N ARG A 225 -1.95 39.13 17.52
CA ARG A 225 -3.38 39.40 17.34
C ARG A 225 -4.11 38.12 16.98
N HIS A 226 -3.69 37.44 15.91
CA HIS A 226 -4.40 36.28 15.36
C HIS A 226 -4.61 35.14 16.37
N GLN A 227 -3.67 34.96 17.31
CA GLN A 227 -3.75 33.94 18.36
C GLN A 227 -4.08 34.51 19.75
N GLY A 228 -3.80 35.79 20.01
CA GLY A 228 -4.06 36.45 21.29
C GLY A 228 -5.43 37.12 21.44
N VAL A 229 -6.27 37.15 20.39
CA VAL A 229 -7.71 37.47 20.52
C VAL A 229 -8.58 36.24 20.23
N ARG A 230 -9.83 36.28 20.71
CA ARG A 230 -10.78 35.16 20.56
C ARG A 230 -11.33 35.05 19.14
N HIS A 231 -11.16 33.88 18.54
CA HIS A 231 -11.70 33.52 17.22
C HIS A 231 -12.26 32.09 17.26
N PRO A 232 -13.10 31.70 16.28
CA PRO A 232 -13.30 30.30 15.95
C PRO A 232 -11.95 29.63 15.67
N ARG A 233 -11.78 28.37 16.10
CA ARG A 233 -10.54 27.59 15.92
C ARG A 233 -10.88 26.20 15.41
N THR A 234 -10.03 25.66 14.56
CA THR A 234 -9.97 24.22 14.28
C THR A 234 -8.65 23.70 14.83
N ALA A 235 -8.66 22.53 15.45
CA ALA A 235 -7.46 21.91 15.98
C ALA A 235 -7.49 20.39 15.79
N VAL A 236 -6.30 19.79 15.82
CA VAL A 236 -6.10 18.35 15.86
C VAL A 236 -5.24 18.00 17.06
N ALA A 237 -5.55 16.90 17.74
CA ALA A 237 -4.78 16.45 18.89
C ALA A 237 -4.65 14.92 18.94
N LEU A 238 -3.53 14.42 19.46
CA LEU A 238 -3.19 13.01 19.55
C LEU A 238 -2.94 12.64 21.01
N THR A 239 -3.62 11.59 21.49
CA THR A 239 -3.44 11.04 22.84
C THR A 239 -2.29 10.03 22.89
N GLU A 240 -1.89 9.61 24.09
CA GLU A 240 -0.90 8.53 24.27
C GLU A 240 -1.46 7.15 23.93
N ASP A 241 -2.79 6.95 24.05
CA ASP A 241 -3.52 5.75 23.61
C ASP A 241 -3.90 5.80 22.10
N ASN A 242 -3.15 6.56 21.29
CA ASN A 242 -3.26 6.61 19.82
C ASN A 242 -4.64 7.00 19.27
N LYS A 243 -5.33 7.92 19.94
CA LYS A 243 -6.59 8.49 19.46
C LYS A 243 -6.39 9.87 18.87
N LEU A 244 -6.98 10.09 17.70
CA LEU A 244 -7.07 11.40 17.07
C LEU A 244 -8.34 12.12 17.52
N LEU A 245 -8.18 13.34 18.01
CA LEU A 245 -9.26 14.28 18.27
C LEU A 245 -9.29 15.31 17.14
N LEU A 246 -10.41 15.39 16.42
CA LEU A 246 -10.71 16.47 15.47
C LEU A 246 -11.60 17.49 16.18
N ILE A 247 -11.15 18.74 16.31
CA ILE A 247 -11.79 19.76 17.18
C ILE A 247 -12.19 20.98 16.36
N THR A 248 -13.42 21.47 16.57
CA THR A 248 -13.86 22.81 16.14
C THR A 248 -14.49 23.58 17.28
N ILE A 249 -13.98 24.79 17.52
CA ILE A 249 -14.44 25.76 18.52
C ILE A 249 -15.12 26.89 17.75
N ASP A 250 -16.43 27.11 17.95
CA ASP A 250 -17.13 28.23 17.31
C ASP A 250 -16.78 29.56 17.99
N GLY A 251 -16.99 30.68 17.32
CA GLY A 251 -16.65 32.00 17.86
C GLY A 251 -17.40 33.15 17.22
N ARG A 252 -17.07 34.39 17.64
CA ARG A 252 -17.65 35.66 17.13
C ARG A 252 -19.14 35.90 17.45
N PHE A 253 -19.77 35.07 18.30
CA PHE A 253 -21.16 35.25 18.72
C PHE A 253 -21.30 35.32 20.25
N SER A 254 -22.49 35.70 20.76
CA SER A 254 -22.79 35.72 22.19
C SER A 254 -22.81 34.33 22.83
N GLU A 255 -23.17 33.32 22.05
CA GLU A 255 -23.33 31.92 22.43
C GLU A 255 -22.03 31.11 22.29
N SER A 256 -21.07 31.62 21.53
CA SER A 256 -19.67 31.16 21.55
C SER A 256 -18.76 32.32 21.17
N ALA A 257 -17.93 32.77 22.12
CA ALA A 257 -16.98 33.84 21.87
C ALA A 257 -15.82 33.38 20.98
N GLY A 258 -15.46 32.10 21.07
CA GLY A 258 -14.22 31.55 20.52
C GLY A 258 -13.08 31.69 21.51
N MET A 259 -11.91 31.17 21.14
CA MET A 259 -10.76 31.10 22.05
C MET A 259 -9.51 31.75 21.45
N THR A 260 -8.67 32.28 22.32
CA THR A 260 -7.23 32.48 22.07
C THR A 260 -6.51 31.13 22.01
N ALA A 261 -5.28 31.08 21.49
CA ALA A 261 -4.47 29.85 21.53
C ALA A 261 -4.22 29.38 22.98
N LYS A 262 -4.04 30.31 23.93
CA LYS A 262 -3.90 30.03 25.37
C LYS A 262 -5.16 29.35 25.94
N GLU A 263 -6.33 29.91 25.66
CA GLU A 263 -7.61 29.35 26.11
C GLU A 263 -7.91 27.98 25.49
N ALA A 264 -7.60 27.79 24.20
CA ALA A 264 -7.75 26.51 23.52
C ALA A 264 -6.79 25.44 24.10
N THR A 265 -5.53 25.82 24.37
CA THR A 265 -4.54 24.96 25.02
C THR A 265 -5.02 24.50 26.41
N GLN A 266 -5.51 25.44 27.22
CA GLN A 266 -6.06 25.16 28.54
C GLN A 266 -7.33 24.29 28.47
N PHE A 267 -8.23 24.55 27.51
CA PHE A 267 -9.44 23.75 27.30
C PHE A 267 -9.12 22.29 26.94
N LEU A 268 -8.24 22.07 25.96
CA LEU A 268 -7.80 20.72 25.56
C LEU A 268 -7.07 20.01 26.70
N THR A 269 -6.21 20.72 27.45
CA THR A 269 -5.55 20.19 28.66
C THR A 269 -6.57 19.68 29.67
N ASN A 270 -7.58 20.49 30.00
CA ASN A 270 -8.51 20.19 31.09
C ASN A 270 -9.47 19.04 30.75
N TYR A 271 -10.05 19.04 29.55
CA TYR A 271 -11.10 18.08 29.18
C TYR A 271 -10.56 16.77 28.59
N PHE A 272 -9.41 16.78 27.91
CA PHE A 272 -8.87 15.59 27.22
C PHE A 272 -7.43 15.25 27.62
N ALA A 273 -6.61 16.26 27.92
CA ALA A 273 -5.16 16.16 28.15
C ALA A 273 -4.43 15.29 27.09
N PRO A 274 -4.54 15.63 25.79
CA PRO A 274 -3.82 14.91 24.75
C PRO A 274 -2.31 15.12 24.90
N ARG A 275 -1.51 14.20 24.34
CA ARG A 275 -0.04 14.27 24.39
C ARG A 275 0.49 15.34 23.45
N PHE A 276 -0.14 15.49 22.28
CA PHE A 276 0.18 16.53 21.30
C PHE A 276 -1.09 17.22 20.82
N ALA A 277 -1.02 18.51 20.51
CA ALA A 277 -2.12 19.26 19.90
C ALA A 277 -1.61 20.42 19.03
N LEU A 278 -2.24 20.65 17.88
CA LEU A 278 -1.87 21.64 16.87
C LEU A 278 -3.12 22.40 16.42
N ASN A 279 -3.03 23.74 16.35
CA ASN A 279 -4.08 24.59 15.79
C ASN A 279 -3.95 24.66 14.25
N MET A 280 -5.06 24.39 13.57
CA MET A 280 -5.22 24.45 12.11
C MET A 280 -5.85 25.78 11.67
N ASP A 281 -6.29 25.92 10.41
CA ASP A 281 -6.96 27.16 9.97
C ASP A 281 -8.28 27.38 10.72
N GLY A 282 -8.63 28.64 10.98
CA GLY A 282 -9.69 29.03 11.90
C GLY A 282 -10.66 30.07 11.33
N GLY A 283 -11.34 30.78 12.22
CA GLY A 283 -12.18 31.93 11.84
C GLY A 283 -13.35 31.55 10.93
N GLY A 284 -13.30 32.00 9.67
CA GLY A 284 -14.32 31.66 8.66
C GLY A 284 -14.20 30.22 8.14
N SER A 285 -13.02 29.61 8.27
CA SER A 285 -12.73 28.26 7.79
C SER A 285 -13.26 27.16 8.72
N THR A 286 -13.43 27.46 10.02
CA THR A 286 -13.82 26.50 11.07
C THR A 286 -15.14 25.82 10.78
N THR A 287 -15.06 24.56 10.32
CA THR A 287 -16.19 23.74 9.91
C THR A 287 -15.94 22.30 10.32
N MET A 288 -16.96 21.63 10.89
CA MET A 288 -16.98 20.19 11.14
C MET A 288 -18.20 19.56 10.46
N TYR A 289 -17.94 18.51 9.69
CA TYR A 289 -18.94 17.68 9.04
C TYR A 289 -19.07 16.34 9.79
N ILE A 290 -20.29 15.84 9.97
CA ILE A 290 -20.58 14.47 10.43
C ILE A 290 -21.74 13.94 9.59
N LYS A 291 -21.54 12.81 8.92
CA LYS A 291 -22.37 12.32 7.81
C LYS A 291 -23.88 12.23 8.12
N ASP A 292 -24.22 11.87 9.35
CA ASP A 292 -25.58 11.59 9.78
C ASP A 292 -26.03 12.50 10.95
N LYS A 293 -25.36 13.66 11.16
CA LYS A 293 -25.67 14.63 12.24
C LYS A 293 -25.59 16.09 11.77
N GLY A 294 -26.33 16.98 12.44
CA GLY A 294 -26.34 18.41 12.13
C GLY A 294 -27.22 18.77 10.93
N TYR A 295 -27.21 20.05 10.52
CA TYR A 295 -27.97 20.53 9.37
C TYR A 295 -27.09 20.52 8.12
N GLU A 296 -27.57 19.94 7.02
CA GLU A 296 -26.74 19.67 5.82
C GLU A 296 -25.41 18.98 6.16
N ARG A 297 -25.44 18.14 7.21
CA ARG A 297 -24.31 17.39 7.79
C ARG A 297 -23.22 18.23 8.47
N VAL A 298 -23.46 19.52 8.71
CA VAL A 298 -22.58 20.42 9.46
C VAL A 298 -23.08 20.54 10.91
N VAL A 299 -22.19 20.31 11.89
CA VAL A 299 -22.55 20.22 13.32
C VAL A 299 -22.16 21.45 14.16
N ASN A 300 -21.31 22.33 13.63
CA ASN A 300 -20.93 23.60 14.25
C ASN A 300 -21.64 24.79 13.55
N TYR A 301 -21.29 26.02 13.92
CA TYR A 301 -21.82 27.27 13.33
C TYR A 301 -20.70 28.07 12.63
N PRO A 302 -20.26 27.67 11.42
CA PRO A 302 -19.22 28.37 10.66
C PRO A 302 -19.56 29.84 10.38
N THR A 303 -18.53 30.70 10.29
CA THR A 303 -18.73 32.16 10.44
C THR A 303 -18.52 33.01 9.18
N ASP A 304 -18.25 32.41 8.01
CA ASP A 304 -17.84 33.17 6.81
C ASP A 304 -18.97 34.00 6.17
N ASN A 305 -20.23 33.64 6.44
CA ASN A 305 -21.41 34.44 6.04
C ASN A 305 -21.81 35.52 7.07
N GLY A 306 -21.10 35.63 8.19
CA GLY A 306 -21.36 36.61 9.25
C GLY A 306 -22.60 36.34 10.13
N ALA A 307 -23.26 35.17 10.01
CA ALA A 307 -24.48 34.84 10.73
C ALA A 307 -24.36 33.49 11.47
N ARG A 308 -24.99 33.37 12.64
CA ARG A 308 -24.94 32.14 13.46
C ARG A 308 -25.88 31.06 12.90
N ASN A 309 -25.44 30.38 11.85
CA ASN A 309 -26.14 29.26 11.21
C ASN A 309 -25.14 28.21 10.67
N HIS A 310 -25.65 27.08 10.19
CA HIS A 310 -24.82 25.99 9.66
C HIS A 310 -24.31 26.22 8.21
N TYR A 311 -24.80 27.26 7.53
CA TYR A 311 -24.51 27.55 6.12
C TYR A 311 -23.24 28.42 5.91
N GLY A 312 -22.60 28.91 6.98
CA GLY A 312 -21.48 29.86 6.89
C GLY A 312 -20.13 29.26 6.52
N GLN A 313 -20.09 28.08 5.91
CA GLN A 313 -18.86 27.36 5.60
C GLN A 313 -18.11 27.98 4.41
N ARG A 314 -16.79 28.11 4.55
CA ARG A 314 -15.91 28.71 3.55
C ARG A 314 -15.55 27.74 2.42
N LEU A 315 -15.27 28.28 1.22
CA LEU A 315 -14.62 27.55 0.13
C LEU A 315 -13.11 27.42 0.39
N LEU A 316 -12.65 26.18 0.57
CA LEU A 316 -11.31 25.83 1.06
C LEU A 316 -10.58 24.87 0.11
N ARG A 317 -9.26 24.70 0.34
CA ARG A 317 -8.40 23.82 -0.47
C ARG A 317 -8.02 22.51 0.21
N THR A 318 -8.01 22.47 1.55
CA THR A 318 -7.50 21.32 2.31
C THR A 318 -8.46 20.85 3.38
N PHE A 319 -8.54 19.53 3.56
CA PHE A 319 -9.51 18.87 4.44
C PHE A 319 -8.92 17.59 5.03
N ILE A 320 -9.25 17.28 6.28
CA ILE A 320 -8.93 16.01 6.93
C ILE A 320 -10.25 15.25 7.08
N LEU A 321 -10.39 14.14 6.36
CA LEU A 321 -11.60 13.31 6.36
C LEU A 321 -11.36 12.04 7.18
N VAL A 322 -12.38 11.58 7.91
CA VAL A 322 -12.48 10.21 8.45
C VAL A 322 -13.40 9.41 7.55
N LYS A 323 -12.97 8.22 7.13
CA LYS A 323 -13.78 7.29 6.31
C LYS A 323 -13.85 5.94 6.99
N LYS A 324 -15.04 5.31 6.97
CA LYS A 324 -15.17 3.90 7.34
C LYS A 324 -14.74 3.03 6.15
N LYS A 325 -13.79 2.11 6.37
CA LYS A 325 -13.43 1.06 5.42
C LYS A 325 -14.62 0.11 5.33
N GLY A 326 -15.37 0.14 4.23
CA GLY A 326 -16.48 -0.77 4.05
C GLY A 326 -15.99 -2.21 3.90
N SER A 327 -16.83 -3.16 4.30
CA SER A 327 -16.68 -4.57 3.90
C SER A 327 -16.81 -4.77 2.37
N ALA A 328 -17.22 -3.72 1.64
CA ALA A 328 -17.20 -3.63 0.18
C ALA A 328 -15.88 -3.08 -0.40
N ASP A 329 -15.02 -2.45 0.42
CA ASP A 329 -13.85 -1.68 -0.04
C ASP A 329 -12.51 -2.41 0.17
N GLN A 330 -12.52 -3.69 0.54
CA GLN A 330 -11.29 -4.48 0.62
C GLN A 330 -10.58 -4.56 -0.75
N PHE A 331 -11.36 -4.56 -1.82
CA PHE A 331 -10.94 -4.54 -3.23
C PHE A 331 -11.92 -3.68 -4.03
N ALA A 332 -11.55 -3.26 -5.24
CA ALA A 332 -12.42 -2.48 -6.14
C ALA A 332 -13.56 -3.31 -6.79
N GLY A 333 -13.99 -4.40 -6.13
CA GLY A 333 -14.91 -5.42 -6.64
C GLY A 333 -14.31 -6.83 -6.64
N GLY A 334 -15.14 -7.81 -7.01
CA GLY A 334 -14.80 -9.22 -7.01
C GLY A 334 -15.07 -9.94 -5.68
N ASP A 335 -15.23 -11.26 -5.74
CA ASP A 335 -15.33 -12.16 -4.58
C ASP A 335 -14.10 -13.07 -4.42
N GLY A 336 -13.14 -12.97 -5.34
CA GLY A 336 -11.89 -13.74 -5.33
C GLY A 336 -12.00 -15.11 -6.01
N THR A 337 -13.15 -15.48 -6.59
CA THR A 337 -13.28 -16.70 -7.39
C THR A 337 -12.75 -16.52 -8.81
N GLN A 338 -12.54 -17.64 -9.52
CA GLN A 338 -12.06 -17.62 -10.91
C GLN A 338 -12.96 -16.82 -11.88
N GLY A 339 -14.28 -16.81 -11.62
CA GLY A 339 -15.24 -16.07 -12.44
C GLY A 339 -15.39 -14.59 -12.07
N ASN A 340 -14.98 -14.20 -10.86
CA ASN A 340 -15.18 -12.87 -10.29
C ASN A 340 -13.98 -12.47 -9.41
N PRO A 341 -12.77 -12.34 -10.00
CA PRO A 341 -11.53 -12.12 -9.26
C PRO A 341 -11.53 -10.79 -8.50
N TYR A 342 -10.85 -10.74 -7.36
CA TYR A 342 -10.66 -9.50 -6.60
C TYR A 342 -9.93 -8.44 -7.44
N LEU A 343 -10.54 -7.27 -7.58
CA LEU A 343 -10.08 -6.18 -8.44
C LEU A 343 -9.17 -5.23 -7.66
N ILE A 344 -7.92 -5.08 -8.10
CA ILE A 344 -6.91 -4.27 -7.43
C ILE A 344 -6.67 -3.00 -8.26
N ALA A 345 -7.27 -1.90 -7.81
CA ALA A 345 -7.12 -0.57 -8.40
C ALA A 345 -6.20 0.38 -7.60
N THR A 346 -5.74 0.00 -6.40
CA THR A 346 -4.93 0.87 -5.52
C THR A 346 -3.89 0.07 -4.74
N ALA A 347 -2.89 0.77 -4.20
CA ALA A 347 -1.89 0.16 -3.32
C ALA A 347 -2.49 -0.37 -1.99
N ASN A 348 -3.61 0.21 -1.53
CA ASN A 348 -4.32 -0.29 -0.35
C ASN A 348 -5.06 -1.60 -0.70
N HIS A 349 -5.74 -1.70 -1.85
CA HIS A 349 -6.30 -2.97 -2.33
C HIS A 349 -5.23 -4.07 -2.48
N LEU A 350 -4.00 -3.70 -2.87
CA LEU A 350 -2.89 -4.64 -2.95
C LEU A 350 -2.43 -5.12 -1.56
N GLN A 351 -2.28 -4.21 -0.58
CA GLN A 351 -1.97 -4.55 0.81
C GLN A 351 -3.07 -5.41 1.47
N ASN A 352 -4.34 -5.17 1.12
CA ASN A 352 -5.49 -5.89 1.65
C ASN A 352 -5.50 -7.41 1.35
N MET A 353 -4.66 -7.88 0.41
CA MET A 353 -4.37 -9.32 0.22
C MET A 353 -3.85 -9.99 1.50
N HIS A 354 -3.16 -9.25 2.38
CA HIS A 354 -2.66 -9.78 3.65
C HIS A 354 -3.76 -10.11 4.66
N ALA A 355 -4.92 -9.44 4.59
CA ALA A 355 -6.03 -9.60 5.52
C ALA A 355 -7.02 -10.73 5.13
N LEU A 356 -6.86 -11.37 3.97
CA LEU A 356 -7.74 -12.44 3.50
C LEU A 356 -7.63 -13.74 4.33
N ASN A 357 -8.71 -14.51 4.34
CA ASN A 357 -8.76 -15.81 5.01
C ASN A 357 -8.22 -16.93 4.11
N TRP A 358 -6.92 -17.22 4.24
CA TRP A 358 -6.21 -18.19 3.39
C TRP A 358 -6.53 -19.68 3.67
N SER A 359 -7.29 -19.99 4.73
CA SER A 359 -7.42 -21.35 5.31
C SER A 359 -7.91 -22.47 4.38
N ASN A 360 -8.70 -22.15 3.35
CA ASN A 360 -9.24 -23.14 2.40
C ASN A 360 -8.63 -23.00 0.98
N THR A 361 -7.56 -22.21 0.82
CA THR A 361 -7.08 -21.83 -0.53
C THR A 361 -6.44 -22.97 -1.32
N GLU A 362 -6.02 -24.07 -0.69
CA GLU A 362 -5.54 -25.26 -1.41
C GLU A 362 -6.62 -25.87 -2.32
N ASN A 363 -7.90 -25.79 -1.92
CA ASN A 363 -9.05 -26.25 -2.71
C ASN A 363 -9.73 -25.12 -3.49
N ASN A 364 -9.72 -23.91 -2.93
CA ASN A 364 -10.41 -22.73 -3.46
C ASN A 364 -9.43 -21.54 -3.51
N PRO A 365 -8.44 -21.53 -4.44
CA PRO A 365 -7.42 -20.49 -4.49
C PRO A 365 -8.02 -19.13 -4.84
N TYR A 366 -7.45 -18.06 -4.29
CA TYR A 366 -7.91 -16.71 -4.59
C TYR A 366 -7.41 -16.22 -5.96
N TYR A 367 -8.30 -15.61 -6.73
CA TYR A 367 -8.01 -15.00 -8.01
C TYR A 367 -8.01 -13.48 -7.87
N PHE A 368 -6.97 -12.83 -8.38
CA PHE A 368 -6.75 -11.39 -8.34
C PHE A 368 -6.55 -10.84 -9.75
N LYS A 369 -7.05 -9.62 -10.00
CA LYS A 369 -6.83 -8.89 -11.25
C LYS A 369 -6.49 -7.44 -10.97
N LEU A 370 -5.40 -6.94 -11.54
CA LEU A 370 -5.15 -5.48 -11.56
C LEU A 370 -6.12 -4.79 -12.51
N THR A 371 -6.60 -3.61 -12.12
CA THR A 371 -7.43 -2.71 -12.95
C THR A 371 -6.83 -1.32 -13.11
N ALA A 372 -5.68 -1.07 -12.47
CA ALA A 372 -4.85 0.11 -12.62
C ALA A 372 -3.38 -0.25 -12.35
N ASP A 373 -2.47 0.62 -12.78
CA ASP A 373 -1.07 0.52 -12.35
C ASP A 373 -0.94 0.98 -10.89
N ILE A 374 -0.21 0.19 -10.09
CA ILE A 374 -0.08 0.40 -8.65
C ILE A 374 1.28 1.03 -8.34
N ASP A 375 1.32 2.00 -7.42
CA ASP A 375 2.57 2.56 -6.92
C ASP A 375 2.75 2.28 -5.42
N MET A 376 3.85 1.59 -5.09
CA MET A 376 4.17 1.14 -3.74
C MET A 376 5.19 2.06 -3.04
N VAL A 377 5.46 3.25 -3.57
CA VAL A 377 6.26 4.27 -2.87
C VAL A 377 5.75 4.49 -1.44
N GLY A 378 6.68 4.54 -0.48
CA GLY A 378 6.42 4.65 0.95
C GLY A 378 5.86 3.39 1.63
N ARG A 379 5.60 2.29 0.89
CA ARG A 379 4.96 1.08 1.42
C ARG A 379 5.91 -0.12 1.41
N ASN A 380 6.31 -0.56 2.60
CA ASN A 380 6.98 -1.85 2.76
C ASN A 380 6.03 -3.00 2.39
N TRP A 381 6.54 -3.97 1.63
CA TRP A 381 5.81 -5.17 1.23
C TRP A 381 6.37 -6.41 1.92
N LYS A 382 5.51 -7.14 2.64
CA LYS A 382 5.81 -8.48 3.12
C LYS A 382 5.45 -9.47 2.01
N PRO A 383 6.29 -10.45 1.64
CA PRO A 383 5.89 -11.40 0.60
C PRO A 383 4.71 -12.25 1.09
N ILE A 384 3.71 -12.49 0.23
CA ILE A 384 2.42 -13.09 0.62
C ILE A 384 2.58 -14.36 1.46
N ASN A 385 3.44 -15.29 1.04
CA ASN A 385 3.56 -16.66 1.50
C ASN A 385 5.04 -17.03 1.80
N ASN A 386 5.66 -16.38 2.79
CA ASN A 386 7.10 -16.52 3.06
C ASN A 386 7.49 -17.27 4.36
N ALA A 387 6.52 -17.78 5.11
CA ALA A 387 6.72 -18.59 6.30
C ALA A 387 6.12 -19.99 6.11
N ASP A 388 6.80 -21.00 6.67
CA ASP A 388 6.30 -22.37 6.74
C ASP A 388 5.32 -22.52 7.92
N PRO A 389 4.22 -23.29 7.80
CA PRO A 389 3.76 -24.02 6.61
C PRO A 389 3.24 -23.09 5.50
N TYR A 390 3.78 -23.27 4.29
CA TYR A 390 3.31 -22.57 3.09
C TYR A 390 1.89 -23.06 2.73
N MET A 391 0.88 -22.19 2.87
CA MET A 391 -0.54 -22.57 2.75
C MET A 391 -1.38 -21.59 1.93
N LYS A 392 -0.76 -20.63 1.24
CA LYS A 392 -1.47 -19.62 0.45
C LYS A 392 -1.37 -19.91 -1.05
N PHE A 393 -2.53 -20.14 -1.67
CA PHE A 393 -2.64 -20.51 -3.08
C PHE A 393 -3.43 -19.42 -3.82
N LEU A 394 -2.87 -18.95 -4.94
CA LEU A 394 -3.46 -17.82 -5.68
C LEU A 394 -3.16 -17.82 -7.18
N HIS A 395 -4.00 -17.11 -7.92
CA HIS A 395 -3.81 -16.78 -9.32
C HIS A 395 -3.90 -15.25 -9.49
N PHE A 396 -2.85 -14.63 -10.04
CA PHE A 396 -2.74 -13.18 -10.19
C PHE A 396 -2.63 -12.80 -11.68
N ASP A 397 -3.63 -12.10 -12.20
CA ASP A 397 -3.60 -11.54 -13.56
C ASP A 397 -3.27 -10.05 -13.48
N GLY A 398 -2.02 -9.70 -13.80
CA GLY A 398 -1.59 -8.32 -13.94
C GLY A 398 -2.35 -7.58 -15.04
N ASN A 399 -3.04 -8.27 -15.95
CA ASN A 399 -3.95 -7.69 -16.93
C ASN A 399 -3.32 -6.59 -17.83
N GLY A 400 -1.98 -6.58 -17.95
CA GLY A 400 -1.24 -5.54 -18.66
C GLY A 400 -0.87 -4.31 -17.81
N HIS A 401 -0.99 -4.40 -16.49
CA HIS A 401 -0.65 -3.33 -15.55
C HIS A 401 0.72 -3.54 -14.88
N LEU A 402 1.18 -2.48 -14.21
CA LEU A 402 2.45 -2.41 -13.50
C LEU A 402 2.23 -2.35 -11.98
N ILE A 403 3.17 -2.90 -11.21
CA ILE A 403 3.40 -2.53 -9.80
C ILE A 403 4.77 -1.88 -9.72
N LYS A 404 4.81 -0.62 -9.30
CA LYS A 404 6.01 0.24 -9.25
C LYS A 404 6.54 0.36 -7.82
N ASN A 405 7.86 0.53 -7.68
CA ASN A 405 8.54 0.88 -6.42
C ASN A 405 8.37 -0.14 -5.29
N LEU A 406 8.18 -1.42 -5.63
CA LEU A 406 7.92 -2.49 -4.67
C LEU A 406 9.17 -2.78 -3.82
N THR A 407 9.09 -2.53 -2.51
CA THR A 407 10.20 -2.74 -1.58
C THR A 407 9.92 -3.91 -0.64
N SER A 408 10.79 -4.93 -0.63
CA SER A 408 10.67 -6.09 0.28
C SER A 408 12.04 -6.52 0.79
N LYS A 409 12.28 -6.36 2.10
CA LYS A 409 13.60 -6.50 2.72
C LYS A 409 13.58 -7.38 3.96
N ASP A 410 14.77 -7.80 4.40
CA ASP A 410 15.05 -8.49 5.66
C ASP A 410 14.23 -9.76 5.91
N ALA A 411 13.78 -10.39 4.81
CA ALA A 411 12.88 -11.53 4.82
C ALA A 411 13.47 -12.74 4.10
N SER A 412 13.21 -13.93 4.64
CA SER A 412 13.31 -15.18 3.87
C SER A 412 12.34 -15.10 2.69
N TYR A 413 12.82 -15.45 1.51
CA TYR A 413 12.09 -15.39 0.24
C TYR A 413 11.50 -14.00 -0.06
N ALA A 414 12.24 -12.93 0.27
CA ALA A 414 11.85 -11.56 -0.07
C ALA A 414 11.59 -11.44 -1.58
N SER A 415 10.40 -10.94 -1.91
CA SER A 415 9.79 -10.96 -3.24
C SER A 415 8.34 -10.45 -3.16
N PHE A 416 7.60 -10.44 -4.26
CA PHE A 416 6.16 -10.19 -4.25
C PHE A 416 5.35 -11.32 -3.58
N PHE A 417 5.55 -12.59 -3.96
CA PHE A 417 4.74 -13.71 -3.46
C PHE A 417 5.35 -14.51 -2.29
N GLY A 418 6.67 -14.50 -2.11
CA GLY A 418 7.37 -15.45 -1.25
C GLY A 418 7.56 -16.78 -1.98
N VAL A 419 6.81 -17.79 -1.55
CA VAL A 419 6.63 -19.06 -2.25
C VAL A 419 5.31 -19.01 -3.04
N LEU A 420 5.37 -18.91 -4.37
CA LEU A 420 4.16 -18.89 -5.20
C LEU A 420 3.62 -20.32 -5.41
N PHE A 421 2.40 -20.58 -4.94
CA PHE A 421 1.57 -21.71 -5.36
C PHE A 421 0.41 -21.21 -6.22
N GLY A 422 0.32 -21.71 -7.45
CA GLY A 422 -0.58 -21.20 -8.49
C GLY A 422 0.19 -20.42 -9.57
N SER A 423 -0.28 -19.23 -9.96
CA SER A 423 0.30 -18.51 -11.11
C SER A 423 0.25 -16.99 -11.00
N CYS A 424 1.21 -16.30 -11.62
CA CYS A 424 1.11 -14.88 -11.96
C CYS A 424 1.36 -14.67 -13.47
N LYS A 425 0.58 -13.79 -14.09
CA LYS A 425 0.75 -13.47 -15.52
C LYS A 425 0.54 -12.00 -15.85
N ASN A 426 1.03 -11.57 -17.02
CA ASN A 426 0.75 -10.26 -17.63
C ASN A 426 1.07 -9.06 -16.72
N LEU A 427 2.16 -9.13 -15.96
CA LEU A 427 2.52 -8.17 -14.90
C LEU A 427 3.95 -7.64 -15.06
N GLY A 428 4.13 -6.32 -14.92
CA GLY A 428 5.43 -5.68 -14.79
C GLY A 428 5.71 -5.27 -13.35
N LEU A 429 6.84 -5.72 -12.78
CA LEU A 429 7.35 -5.23 -11.49
C LEU A 429 8.48 -4.23 -11.74
N VAL A 430 8.18 -2.94 -11.65
CA VAL A 430 9.06 -1.85 -12.07
C VAL A 430 9.74 -1.21 -10.87
N ASN A 431 11.06 -1.00 -10.96
CA ASN A 431 11.88 -0.39 -9.92
C ASN A 431 11.72 -1.07 -8.54
N VAL A 432 11.89 -2.39 -8.49
CA VAL A 432 11.85 -3.13 -7.22
C VAL A 432 13.14 -2.95 -6.41
N ASP A 433 13.04 -2.98 -5.08
CA ASP A 433 14.19 -3.11 -4.17
C ASP A 433 13.94 -4.31 -3.24
N ILE A 434 14.46 -5.47 -3.67
CA ILE A 434 14.26 -6.76 -3.01
C ILE A 434 15.56 -7.21 -2.34
N GLN A 435 15.50 -7.50 -1.04
CA GLN A 435 16.66 -7.91 -0.25
C GLN A 435 16.30 -9.12 0.62
N SER A 436 16.63 -10.32 0.16
CA SER A 436 16.32 -11.56 0.88
C SER A 436 17.47 -12.07 1.74
N THR A 437 17.13 -12.63 2.90
CA THR A 437 18.08 -13.33 3.78
C THR A 437 18.48 -14.71 3.26
N ASN A 438 17.77 -15.26 2.25
CA ASN A 438 18.10 -16.52 1.57
C ASN A 438 18.01 -16.38 0.03
N GLY A 439 17.18 -17.16 -0.66
CA GLY A 439 16.95 -17.03 -2.10
C GLY A 439 15.85 -16.02 -2.41
N GLY A 440 16.07 -15.11 -3.37
CA GLY A 440 15.21 -13.97 -3.64
C GLY A 440 14.88 -13.78 -5.13
N GLY A 441 13.78 -13.06 -5.41
CA GLY A 441 13.34 -12.74 -6.77
C GLY A 441 12.33 -11.61 -6.77
N ALA A 442 12.11 -10.91 -7.90
CA ALA A 442 11.07 -9.88 -7.94
C ALA A 442 9.67 -10.48 -7.69
N PHE A 443 9.34 -11.59 -8.37
CA PHE A 443 8.04 -12.24 -8.23
C PHE A 443 8.01 -13.24 -7.06
N GLY A 444 9.04 -14.08 -6.91
CA GLY A 444 9.07 -15.09 -5.84
C GLY A 444 10.49 -15.50 -5.43
N GLY A 445 10.74 -15.70 -4.14
CA GLY A 445 11.92 -16.45 -3.70
C GLY A 445 11.84 -17.94 -4.12
N TYR A 446 10.61 -18.45 -4.32
CA TYR A 446 10.33 -19.77 -4.85
C TYR A 446 9.07 -19.79 -5.73
N LEU A 447 9.11 -20.57 -6.82
CA LEU A 447 7.94 -20.96 -7.61
C LEU A 447 7.65 -22.44 -7.37
N GLY A 448 6.60 -22.77 -6.61
CA GLY A 448 6.36 -24.12 -6.13
C GLY A 448 7.37 -24.56 -5.05
N LEU A 449 7.73 -25.85 -5.03
CA LEU A 449 8.68 -26.44 -4.07
C LEU A 449 9.76 -27.29 -4.75
N ARG A 450 10.87 -27.55 -4.03
CA ARG A 450 11.88 -28.56 -4.43
C ARG A 450 11.35 -29.99 -4.48
N SER A 451 10.32 -30.26 -3.68
CA SER A 451 9.64 -31.56 -3.59
C SER A 451 8.15 -31.30 -3.34
N PRO A 452 7.35 -30.93 -4.36
CA PRO A 452 5.92 -30.77 -4.18
C PRO A 452 5.28 -32.12 -3.89
N ASP A 453 4.44 -32.19 -2.87
CA ASP A 453 3.59 -33.34 -2.52
C ASP A 453 2.33 -33.42 -3.38
N LYS A 454 1.82 -32.25 -3.84
CA LYS A 454 0.58 -32.12 -4.61
C LYS A 454 0.78 -31.25 -5.87
N PRO A 455 -0.02 -31.45 -6.95
CA PRO A 455 0.09 -30.65 -8.18
C PRO A 455 -0.25 -29.16 -8.00
N VAL A 456 -0.93 -28.80 -6.91
CA VAL A 456 -1.26 -27.40 -6.58
C VAL A 456 -0.09 -26.61 -5.97
N LYS A 457 1.00 -27.28 -5.56
CA LYS A 457 2.22 -26.63 -5.03
C LYS A 457 3.32 -26.45 -6.09
N VAL A 458 2.91 -26.16 -7.33
CA VAL A 458 3.78 -25.59 -8.37
C VAL A 458 3.54 -24.09 -8.50
N GLY A 459 4.51 -23.35 -9.04
CA GLY A 459 4.41 -21.90 -9.27
C GLY A 459 4.72 -21.54 -10.72
N ILE A 460 3.88 -20.70 -11.33
CA ILE A 460 3.95 -20.33 -12.75
C ILE A 460 4.10 -18.81 -12.89
N ILE A 461 5.06 -18.35 -13.70
CA ILE A 461 5.20 -16.96 -14.14
C ILE A 461 5.13 -16.91 -15.68
N GLU A 462 4.23 -16.10 -16.23
CA GLU A 462 3.92 -16.07 -17.67
C GLU A 462 3.75 -14.63 -18.19
N ASN A 463 4.40 -14.23 -19.28
CA ASN A 463 4.24 -12.90 -19.88
C ASN A 463 4.57 -11.75 -18.89
N CYS A 464 5.60 -11.91 -18.07
CA CYS A 464 5.93 -11.00 -16.95
C CYS A 464 7.32 -10.35 -17.10
N PHE A 465 7.56 -9.23 -16.43
CA PHE A 465 8.90 -8.64 -16.38
C PHE A 465 9.26 -7.95 -15.06
N SER A 466 10.57 -7.76 -14.82
CA SER A 466 11.10 -7.08 -13.64
C SER A 466 12.22 -6.09 -13.95
N THR A 467 12.21 -4.93 -13.29
CA THR A 467 13.29 -3.91 -13.32
C THR A 467 13.61 -3.43 -11.90
N GLY A 468 14.78 -2.83 -11.67
CA GLY A 468 15.25 -2.42 -10.34
C GLY A 468 16.39 -3.30 -9.82
N LYS A 469 16.31 -3.81 -8.59
CA LYS A 469 17.36 -4.58 -7.93
C LYS A 469 16.82 -5.73 -7.09
N VAL A 470 17.46 -6.90 -7.22
CA VAL A 470 17.21 -8.09 -6.41
C VAL A 470 18.52 -8.59 -5.79
N THR A 471 18.55 -8.70 -4.46
CA THR A 471 19.69 -9.13 -3.67
C THR A 471 19.31 -10.32 -2.79
N GLY A 472 20.21 -11.29 -2.64
CA GLY A 472 20.00 -12.45 -1.74
C GLY A 472 21.30 -13.19 -1.40
N THR A 473 21.23 -14.18 -0.52
CA THR A 473 22.39 -14.91 0.04
C THR A 473 22.61 -16.33 -0.54
N ASP A 474 21.73 -16.77 -1.45
CA ASP A 474 22.01 -17.98 -2.25
C ASP A 474 21.43 -17.88 -3.67
N ALA A 475 20.22 -18.43 -3.89
CA ALA A 475 19.60 -18.53 -5.20
C ALA A 475 18.83 -17.23 -5.52
N VAL A 476 19.42 -16.36 -6.34
CA VAL A 476 18.87 -15.02 -6.62
C VAL A 476 18.55 -14.90 -8.11
N GLY A 477 17.30 -14.57 -8.43
CA GLY A 477 16.82 -14.42 -9.79
C GLY A 477 16.23 -13.03 -10.04
N GLY A 478 16.30 -12.50 -11.26
CA GLY A 478 15.51 -11.32 -11.61
C GLY A 478 14.01 -11.56 -11.47
N ILE A 479 13.52 -12.68 -12.01
CA ILE A 479 12.13 -13.11 -11.85
C ILE A 479 11.93 -13.89 -10.54
N ALA A 480 12.69 -14.98 -10.34
CA ALA A 480 12.50 -15.84 -9.17
C ALA A 480 13.77 -16.52 -8.64
N GLY A 481 13.93 -16.64 -7.32
CA GLY A 481 15.09 -17.28 -6.71
C GLY A 481 15.22 -18.75 -7.09
N ASN A 482 14.13 -19.50 -7.00
CA ASN A 482 14.05 -20.93 -7.32
C ASN A 482 12.83 -21.25 -8.19
N VAL A 483 13.01 -22.07 -9.23
CA VAL A 483 11.93 -22.75 -9.96
C VAL A 483 11.87 -24.21 -9.48
N GLY A 484 10.76 -24.58 -8.83
CA GLY A 484 10.55 -25.89 -8.22
C GLY A 484 10.38 -27.05 -9.22
N LYS A 485 10.21 -28.25 -8.68
CA LYS A 485 10.00 -29.47 -9.48
C LYS A 485 8.56 -29.62 -9.98
N ALA A 486 8.37 -30.51 -10.94
CA ALA A 486 7.06 -30.98 -11.36
C ALA A 486 6.39 -31.93 -10.35
N ASN A 487 5.05 -31.95 -10.32
CA ASN A 487 4.24 -32.96 -9.61
C ASN A 487 2.93 -33.22 -10.36
N GLY A 488 2.57 -34.49 -10.54
CA GLY A 488 1.26 -34.92 -11.09
C GLY A 488 0.88 -34.28 -12.43
N GLY A 489 1.84 -34.16 -13.35
CA GLY A 489 1.64 -33.58 -14.68
C GLY A 489 1.65 -32.05 -14.73
N LYS A 490 1.83 -31.35 -13.59
CA LYS A 490 2.07 -29.90 -13.53
C LYS A 490 3.53 -29.60 -13.24
N THR A 491 4.02 -28.48 -13.77
CA THR A 491 5.43 -28.03 -13.70
C THR A 491 5.49 -26.60 -13.16
N SER A 492 6.44 -26.29 -12.27
CA SER A 492 6.80 -24.89 -12.00
C SER A 492 7.58 -24.33 -13.18
N LEU A 493 7.21 -23.14 -13.66
CA LEU A 493 7.79 -22.57 -14.88
C LEU A 493 7.88 -21.04 -14.85
N ILE A 494 8.88 -20.53 -15.58
CA ILE A 494 8.92 -19.15 -16.08
C ILE A 494 8.85 -19.25 -17.61
N VAL A 495 7.93 -18.52 -18.24
CA VAL A 495 7.81 -18.49 -19.71
C VAL A 495 7.50 -17.09 -20.23
N ASN A 496 7.98 -16.77 -21.43
CA ASN A 496 7.71 -15.49 -22.11
C ASN A 496 7.96 -14.28 -21.19
N SER A 497 9.09 -14.26 -20.49
CA SER A 497 9.35 -13.30 -19.42
C SER A 497 10.78 -12.76 -19.48
N PHE A 498 10.99 -11.53 -18.98
CA PHE A 498 12.31 -10.90 -19.02
C PHE A 498 12.68 -10.10 -17.76
N SER A 499 13.97 -9.85 -17.57
CA SER A 499 14.45 -9.00 -16.46
C SER A 499 15.57 -8.07 -16.88
N THR A 500 15.43 -6.79 -16.54
CA THR A 500 16.49 -5.77 -16.60
C THR A 500 17.01 -5.39 -15.21
N ALA A 501 16.51 -6.02 -14.15
CA ALA A 501 16.96 -5.79 -12.78
C ALA A 501 18.41 -6.22 -12.55
N GLU A 502 19.13 -5.47 -11.71
CA GLU A 502 20.43 -5.89 -11.17
C GLU A 502 20.22 -7.06 -10.19
N VAL A 503 20.94 -8.17 -10.38
CA VAL A 503 20.80 -9.39 -9.58
C VAL A 503 22.12 -9.68 -8.84
N ILE A 504 22.08 -9.71 -7.50
CA ILE A 504 23.26 -9.91 -6.67
C ILE A 504 23.09 -11.09 -5.70
N ALA A 505 23.94 -12.10 -5.83
CA ALA A 505 24.12 -13.15 -4.84
C ALA A 505 25.34 -12.84 -3.94
N THR A 506 25.08 -12.46 -2.68
CA THR A 506 26.06 -11.78 -1.82
C THR A 506 27.02 -12.70 -1.07
N ASN A 507 26.71 -13.99 -0.98
CA ASN A 507 27.43 -14.98 -0.18
C ASN A 507 28.73 -15.42 -0.86
N SER A 508 29.79 -15.66 -0.07
CA SER A 508 31.11 -16.09 -0.55
C SER A 508 31.35 -17.60 -0.45
N GLY A 509 30.45 -18.35 0.21
CA GLY A 509 30.60 -19.78 0.50
C GLY A 509 30.35 -20.71 -0.70
N ALA A 510 31.25 -21.66 -0.90
CA ALA A 510 31.34 -22.57 -2.06
C ALA A 510 30.10 -23.42 -2.42
N SER A 511 29.14 -23.56 -1.51
CA SER A 511 27.89 -24.31 -1.74
C SER A 511 26.76 -23.44 -2.30
N ASN A 512 26.89 -22.12 -2.17
CA ASN A 512 25.84 -21.11 -2.29
C ASN A 512 26.24 -20.01 -3.30
N SER A 513 25.36 -19.04 -3.47
CA SER A 513 25.51 -17.86 -4.32
C SER A 513 25.42 -18.18 -5.81
N ARG A 514 24.16 -18.31 -6.25
CA ARG A 514 23.75 -18.63 -7.62
C ARG A 514 22.90 -17.47 -8.14
N ALA A 515 23.53 -16.55 -8.85
CA ALA A 515 22.85 -15.40 -9.46
C ALA A 515 22.44 -15.73 -10.90
N GLY A 516 21.19 -15.41 -11.27
CA GLY A 516 20.68 -15.58 -12.63
C GLY A 516 19.77 -14.43 -13.05
N GLY A 517 19.90 -13.91 -14.28
CA GLY A 517 19.03 -12.83 -14.76
C GLY A 517 17.53 -13.16 -14.75
N LEU A 518 17.17 -14.42 -14.96
CA LEU A 518 15.80 -14.92 -14.80
C LEU A 518 15.63 -15.67 -13.47
N ALA A 519 16.47 -16.68 -13.19
CA ALA A 519 16.35 -17.48 -11.97
C ALA A 519 17.67 -17.97 -11.36
N GLY A 520 17.75 -18.03 -10.03
CA GLY A 520 18.93 -18.51 -9.32
C GLY A 520 19.14 -20.03 -9.44
N ILE A 521 18.07 -20.82 -9.30
CA ILE A 521 18.07 -22.28 -9.52
C ILE A 521 16.82 -22.69 -10.31
N VAL A 522 16.98 -23.59 -11.28
CA VAL A 522 15.91 -24.43 -11.82
C VAL A 522 16.13 -25.87 -11.37
N TRP A 523 15.18 -26.43 -10.62
CA TRP A 523 15.22 -27.82 -10.16
C TRP A 523 14.64 -28.80 -11.20
N ASP A 524 15.03 -30.06 -11.08
CA ASP A 524 14.62 -31.18 -11.96
C ASP A 524 13.11 -31.20 -12.30
N GLY A 525 12.78 -31.10 -13.59
CA GLY A 525 11.42 -31.04 -14.12
C GLY A 525 10.74 -29.65 -14.05
N GLY A 526 11.37 -28.66 -13.43
CA GLY A 526 11.07 -27.23 -13.57
C GLY A 526 11.56 -26.68 -14.90
N LYS A 527 11.07 -25.49 -15.31
CA LYS A 527 11.37 -24.90 -16.63
C LYS A 527 11.60 -23.40 -16.64
N VAL A 528 12.47 -22.95 -17.54
CA VAL A 528 12.60 -21.55 -17.95
C VAL A 528 12.75 -21.53 -19.48
N ASP A 529 11.69 -21.13 -20.17
CA ASP A 529 11.55 -21.20 -21.63
C ASP A 529 11.24 -19.80 -22.21
N ASN A 530 11.74 -19.48 -23.40
CA ASN A 530 11.41 -18.24 -24.15
C ASN A 530 11.53 -16.94 -23.33
N GLY A 531 12.73 -16.59 -22.87
CA GLY A 531 12.95 -15.39 -22.04
C GLY A 531 14.34 -14.77 -22.24
N PHE A 532 14.53 -13.56 -21.73
CA PHE A 532 15.82 -12.86 -21.84
C PHE A 532 16.17 -12.07 -20.57
N SER A 533 17.44 -11.70 -20.42
CA SER A 533 17.85 -10.73 -19.39
C SER A 533 18.86 -9.73 -19.94
N ALA A 534 18.73 -8.47 -19.51
CA ALA A 534 19.63 -7.36 -19.82
C ALA A 534 20.17 -6.66 -18.55
N GLY A 535 19.91 -7.20 -17.37
CA GLY A 535 20.42 -6.68 -16.10
C GLY A 535 21.87 -7.08 -15.84
N LYS A 536 22.55 -6.35 -14.95
CA LYS A 536 23.87 -6.76 -14.42
C LYS A 536 23.70 -7.94 -13.46
N ILE A 537 24.48 -8.99 -13.63
CA ILE A 537 24.45 -10.17 -12.75
C ILE A 537 25.77 -10.28 -11.97
N LEU A 538 25.69 -10.44 -10.66
CA LEU A 538 26.84 -10.48 -9.75
C LEU A 538 26.74 -11.64 -8.76
N SER A 539 27.83 -12.39 -8.56
CA SER A 539 27.98 -13.36 -7.48
C SER A 539 29.31 -13.22 -6.76
N ASN A 540 29.31 -13.40 -5.44
CA ASN A 540 30.48 -13.24 -4.58
C ASN A 540 31.19 -14.55 -4.24
N THR A 541 30.78 -15.70 -4.80
CA THR A 541 31.24 -17.01 -4.32
C THR A 541 32.67 -17.36 -4.73
N ASN A 542 33.40 -17.97 -3.79
CA ASN A 542 34.81 -18.33 -3.98
C ASN A 542 35.02 -19.72 -4.62
N ALA A 543 33.98 -20.52 -4.83
CA ALA A 543 34.06 -21.78 -5.58
C ALA A 543 32.68 -22.33 -5.99
N GLY A 544 32.65 -23.22 -6.98
CA GLY A 544 31.58 -24.19 -7.23
C GLY A 544 30.24 -23.68 -7.76
N ARG A 545 29.86 -22.43 -7.46
CA ARG A 545 28.66 -21.71 -7.95
C ARG A 545 29.08 -20.42 -8.64
N GLY A 546 28.15 -19.53 -8.96
CA GLY A 546 28.47 -18.17 -9.38
C GLY A 546 27.36 -17.44 -10.14
N ALA A 547 27.73 -16.67 -11.16
CA ALA A 547 26.83 -15.78 -11.90
C ALA A 547 26.56 -16.23 -13.34
N GLY A 548 25.28 -16.30 -13.72
CA GLY A 548 24.84 -16.67 -15.05
C GLY A 548 23.95 -15.57 -15.63
N GLY A 549 24.17 -15.17 -16.89
CA GLY A 549 23.37 -14.09 -17.51
C GLY A 549 21.86 -14.34 -17.44
N LEU A 550 21.45 -15.61 -17.51
CA LEU A 550 20.06 -16.03 -17.37
C LEU A 550 19.81 -16.91 -16.14
N LEU A 551 20.65 -17.91 -15.87
CA LEU A 551 20.42 -18.87 -14.78
C LEU A 551 21.67 -19.16 -13.94
N GLY A 552 21.53 -19.17 -12.61
CA GLY A 552 22.62 -19.56 -11.70
C GLY A 552 22.89 -21.07 -11.67
N TRP A 553 21.86 -21.90 -11.90
CA TRP A 553 21.92 -23.36 -11.92
C TRP A 553 20.70 -23.93 -12.68
N THR A 554 20.87 -25.01 -13.43
CA THR A 554 19.73 -25.81 -13.92
C THR A 554 19.98 -27.32 -13.80
N ASP A 555 19.02 -28.05 -13.26
CA ASP A 555 18.96 -29.52 -13.31
C ASP A 555 18.33 -30.06 -14.61
N GLY A 556 17.61 -29.20 -15.36
CA GLY A 556 16.88 -29.57 -16.58
C GLY A 556 17.35 -28.77 -17.81
N ASN A 557 16.97 -29.23 -19.01
CA ASN A 557 17.28 -28.51 -20.25
C ASN A 557 16.62 -27.13 -20.28
N VAL A 558 17.28 -26.17 -20.93
CA VAL A 558 16.84 -24.77 -21.02
C VAL A 558 16.75 -24.36 -22.48
N LYS A 559 15.67 -23.67 -22.88
CA LYS A 559 15.35 -23.49 -24.29
C LYS A 559 15.00 -22.06 -24.69
N GLY A 560 15.57 -21.61 -25.80
CA GLY A 560 15.17 -20.37 -26.48
C GLY A 560 15.38 -19.13 -25.62
N LEU A 561 16.45 -19.09 -24.83
CA LEU A 561 16.79 -17.99 -23.93
C LEU A 561 17.89 -17.09 -24.53
N ILE A 562 17.82 -15.77 -24.28
CA ILE A 562 18.78 -14.80 -24.85
C ILE A 562 19.45 -13.95 -23.74
N ALA A 563 20.78 -13.95 -23.69
CA ALA A 563 21.54 -13.08 -22.81
C ALA A 563 21.87 -11.75 -23.51
N PHE A 564 21.41 -10.64 -22.92
CA PHE A 564 21.76 -9.26 -23.28
C PHE A 564 22.48 -8.54 -22.13
N ASN A 565 22.90 -9.28 -21.10
CA ASN A 565 23.49 -8.75 -19.88
C ASN A 565 24.78 -7.95 -20.19
N PRO A 566 24.90 -6.68 -19.77
CA PRO A 566 26.12 -5.90 -20.03
C PRO A 566 27.33 -6.44 -19.25
N THR A 567 27.10 -7.01 -18.07
CA THR A 567 28.10 -7.77 -17.31
C THR A 567 27.48 -8.99 -16.62
N VAL A 568 28.19 -10.11 -16.68
CA VAL A 568 27.95 -11.30 -15.84
C VAL A 568 29.24 -11.56 -15.06
N GLU A 569 29.24 -11.28 -13.76
CA GLU A 569 30.45 -11.22 -12.95
C GLU A 569 30.41 -12.17 -11.75
N ASN A 570 31.49 -12.94 -11.56
CA ASN A 570 31.78 -13.58 -10.30
C ASN A 570 33.05 -12.98 -9.67
N VAL A 571 32.91 -12.33 -8.52
CA VAL A 571 33.99 -11.59 -7.85
C VAL A 571 35.06 -12.54 -7.29
N GLY A 572 34.65 -13.69 -6.76
CA GLY A 572 35.57 -14.73 -6.26
C GLY A 572 35.99 -15.75 -7.33
N ASP A 573 36.64 -16.83 -6.89
CA ASP A 573 37.09 -17.92 -7.77
C ASP A 573 36.00 -18.91 -8.21
N GLY A 574 34.73 -18.57 -7.99
CA GLY A 574 33.54 -19.24 -8.56
C GLY A 574 33.46 -19.18 -10.09
N LEU A 575 32.32 -19.59 -10.63
CA LEU A 575 32.06 -19.73 -12.07
C LEU A 575 31.30 -18.52 -12.62
N ALA A 576 31.43 -18.27 -13.92
CA ALA A 576 30.62 -17.29 -14.64
C ALA A 576 30.31 -17.80 -16.04
N GLY A 577 29.14 -17.49 -16.59
CA GLY A 577 28.71 -17.94 -17.93
C GLY A 577 27.56 -17.11 -18.51
N ARG A 578 27.51 -16.96 -19.83
CA ARG A 578 26.55 -16.04 -20.48
C ARG A 578 25.09 -16.48 -20.34
N VAL A 579 24.80 -17.79 -20.39
CA VAL A 579 23.43 -18.32 -20.27
C VAL A 579 23.24 -18.99 -18.91
N VAL A 580 24.03 -20.02 -18.57
CA VAL A 580 23.94 -20.73 -17.30
C VAL A 580 25.31 -20.90 -16.65
N THR A 581 25.42 -20.73 -15.33
CA THR A 581 26.68 -20.94 -14.61
C THR A 581 27.02 -22.41 -14.37
N ASN A 582 26.01 -23.20 -14.02
CA ASN A 582 26.16 -24.61 -13.64
C ASN A 582 25.08 -25.46 -14.32
N MET A 583 25.49 -26.28 -15.29
CA MET A 583 24.64 -27.34 -15.84
C MET A 583 24.68 -28.56 -14.92
N GLY A 584 23.57 -28.85 -14.26
CA GLY A 584 23.40 -29.96 -13.32
C GLY A 584 23.30 -31.32 -13.98
N GLN A 585 23.12 -32.37 -13.18
CA GLN A 585 23.04 -33.75 -13.64
C GLN A 585 21.96 -34.53 -12.87
N VAL A 586 20.99 -35.11 -13.58
CA VAL A 586 19.88 -35.91 -13.03
C VAL A 586 19.89 -37.29 -13.67
N ALA A 587 19.82 -38.34 -12.86
CA ALA A 587 19.83 -39.75 -13.31
C ALA A 587 20.98 -40.10 -14.29
N GLY A 588 22.11 -39.39 -14.22
CA GLY A 588 23.26 -39.54 -15.12
C GLY A 588 23.25 -38.61 -16.35
N VAL A 589 22.10 -38.03 -16.71
CA VAL A 589 21.97 -37.08 -17.83
C VAL A 589 22.38 -35.68 -17.35
N ILE A 590 23.27 -35.03 -18.10
CA ILE A 590 23.69 -33.64 -17.86
C ILE A 590 22.71 -32.72 -18.60
N ALA A 591 22.21 -31.68 -17.93
CA ALA A 591 21.32 -30.68 -18.53
C ALA A 591 21.98 -30.00 -19.74
N GLN A 592 21.20 -29.69 -20.78
CA GLN A 592 21.67 -29.08 -22.03
C GLN A 592 20.98 -27.74 -22.32
N GLY A 593 21.65 -26.87 -23.07
CA GLY A 593 21.04 -25.68 -23.65
C GLY A 593 20.58 -25.92 -25.09
N GLU A 594 19.32 -25.57 -25.38
CA GLU A 594 18.69 -25.78 -26.69
C GLU A 594 18.34 -24.43 -27.33
N ASN A 595 19.02 -24.08 -28.42
CA ASN A 595 18.83 -22.82 -29.16
C ASN A 595 18.89 -21.57 -28.26
N CYS A 596 19.82 -21.52 -27.30
CA CYS A 596 20.04 -20.32 -26.49
C CYS A 596 21.12 -19.43 -27.11
N TRP A 597 20.96 -18.12 -26.98
CA TRP A 597 21.83 -17.11 -27.59
C TRP A 597 22.41 -16.14 -26.56
N ALA A 598 23.49 -15.46 -26.93
CA ALA A 598 24.02 -14.32 -26.21
C ALA A 598 24.46 -13.23 -27.19
N SER A 599 24.28 -11.95 -26.85
CA SER A 599 24.86 -10.85 -27.64
C SER A 599 26.38 -10.96 -27.68
N GLU A 600 26.97 -10.50 -28.78
CA GLU A 600 28.40 -10.22 -28.90
C GLU A 600 28.89 -9.20 -27.85
N ASP A 601 27.98 -8.37 -27.31
CA ASP A 601 28.25 -7.39 -26.25
C ASP A 601 28.35 -7.97 -24.82
N VAL A 602 28.00 -9.24 -24.60
CA VAL A 602 27.92 -9.81 -23.22
C VAL A 602 29.33 -10.05 -22.65
N VAL A 603 29.73 -9.23 -21.68
CA VAL A 603 31.02 -9.37 -20.98
C VAL A 603 30.87 -10.31 -19.78
N VAL A 604 31.63 -11.41 -19.79
CA VAL A 604 31.77 -12.32 -18.64
C VAL A 604 33.04 -12.00 -17.87
N ILE A 605 32.95 -11.82 -16.56
CA ILE A 605 34.06 -11.45 -15.67
C ILE A 605 34.19 -12.50 -14.56
N LYS A 606 35.42 -12.94 -14.29
CA LYS A 606 35.76 -13.80 -13.14
C LYS A 606 36.99 -13.23 -12.44
N ASN A 607 36.91 -13.02 -11.13
CA ASN A 607 38.02 -12.52 -10.30
C ASN A 607 38.71 -11.30 -10.95
N GLY A 608 37.91 -10.27 -11.23
CA GLY A 608 38.32 -9.02 -11.89
C GLY A 608 38.76 -9.14 -13.37
N SER A 609 38.80 -10.33 -13.95
CA SER A 609 39.36 -10.60 -15.28
C SER A 609 38.29 -11.01 -16.30
N PRO A 610 38.24 -10.44 -17.51
CA PRO A 610 37.34 -10.90 -18.56
C PRO A 610 37.65 -12.33 -19.02
N VAL A 611 36.61 -13.16 -19.18
CA VAL A 611 36.73 -14.52 -19.74
C VAL A 611 36.87 -14.42 -21.27
N PRO A 612 37.89 -15.04 -21.88
CA PRO A 612 38.08 -14.97 -23.33
C PRO A 612 37.02 -15.79 -24.07
N SER A 613 36.54 -15.29 -25.21
CA SER A 613 35.45 -15.91 -25.98
C SER A 613 35.80 -17.28 -26.57
N SER A 614 37.08 -17.63 -26.65
CA SER A 614 37.56 -18.98 -26.99
C SER A 614 37.30 -20.03 -25.91
N SER A 615 36.87 -19.64 -24.71
CA SER A 615 36.49 -20.54 -23.61
C SER A 615 34.98 -20.74 -23.48
N PHE A 616 34.15 -20.08 -24.29
CA PHE A 616 32.69 -20.17 -24.20
C PHE A 616 32.14 -21.52 -24.69
N VAL A 617 31.29 -22.15 -23.89
CA VAL A 617 30.66 -23.45 -24.18
C VAL A 617 29.33 -23.22 -24.90
N THR A 618 29.33 -23.32 -26.22
CA THR A 618 28.15 -23.02 -27.05
C THR A 618 27.35 -24.25 -27.50
N GLY A 619 27.99 -25.43 -27.52
CA GLY A 619 27.42 -26.71 -27.94
C GLY A 619 27.07 -27.65 -26.78
N VAL A 620 27.12 -28.96 -27.04
CA VAL A 620 26.79 -30.02 -26.07
C VAL A 620 27.70 -29.97 -24.84
N VAL A 621 27.08 -29.95 -23.65
CA VAL A 621 27.76 -29.88 -22.36
C VAL A 621 28.05 -31.31 -21.88
N THR A 622 29.33 -31.70 -21.99
CA THR A 622 29.81 -33.06 -21.71
C THR A 622 30.27 -33.29 -20.27
N VAL A 623 30.43 -32.22 -19.49
CA VAL A 623 30.88 -32.25 -18.08
C VAL A 623 29.90 -31.44 -17.25
N ARG A 624 29.34 -32.02 -16.19
CA ARG A 624 28.42 -31.31 -15.27
C ARG A 624 29.15 -30.21 -14.50
N ASP A 625 28.39 -29.33 -13.83
CA ASP A 625 28.91 -28.18 -13.08
C ASP A 625 29.71 -27.19 -13.97
N THR A 626 29.64 -27.33 -15.30
CA THR A 626 30.29 -26.44 -16.29
C THR A 626 29.33 -25.31 -16.69
N PRO A 627 29.83 -24.10 -16.96
CA PRO A 627 29.04 -23.05 -17.61
C PRO A 627 28.55 -23.43 -19.01
N TYR A 628 27.48 -22.76 -19.44
CA TYR A 628 26.98 -22.80 -20.80
C TYR A 628 26.68 -21.37 -21.27
N ASP A 629 27.15 -21.05 -22.47
CA ASP A 629 27.31 -19.67 -22.95
C ASP A 629 26.44 -19.33 -24.16
N GLY A 630 25.72 -20.30 -24.73
CA GLY A 630 24.86 -20.11 -25.90
C GLY A 630 25.62 -19.72 -27.17
N GLU A 631 24.94 -19.68 -28.30
CA GLU A 631 25.53 -19.17 -29.55
C GLU A 631 25.69 -17.65 -29.48
N THR A 632 26.89 -17.15 -29.80
CA THR A 632 27.09 -15.70 -29.96
C THR A 632 26.33 -15.21 -31.19
N LYS A 633 25.49 -14.18 -31.03
CA LYS A 633 24.75 -13.52 -32.10
C LYS A 633 25.06 -12.03 -32.14
N SER A 634 25.08 -11.47 -33.35
CA SER A 634 25.32 -10.04 -33.51
C SER A 634 24.08 -9.21 -33.19
N LYS A 635 24.27 -7.94 -32.86
CA LYS A 635 23.18 -7.01 -32.57
C LYS A 635 22.17 -6.91 -33.72
N ALA A 636 22.65 -6.98 -34.96
CA ALA A 636 21.78 -7.01 -36.16
C ALA A 636 20.89 -8.27 -36.22
N PHE A 637 21.44 -9.44 -35.91
CA PHE A 637 20.68 -10.70 -35.85
C PHE A 637 19.64 -10.69 -34.73
N LEU A 638 20.03 -10.20 -33.54
CA LEU A 638 19.15 -10.11 -32.37
C LEU A 638 18.07 -9.02 -32.49
N SER A 639 18.22 -8.06 -33.40
CA SER A 639 17.20 -7.04 -33.69
C SER A 639 16.12 -7.53 -34.67
N ASP A 640 16.34 -8.65 -35.36
CA ASP A 640 15.37 -9.22 -36.30
C ASP A 640 14.54 -10.33 -35.64
N MET A 641 13.28 -10.00 -35.33
CA MET A 641 12.33 -10.91 -34.70
C MET A 641 12.02 -12.17 -35.54
N ASN A 642 12.25 -12.17 -36.86
CA ASN A 642 12.04 -13.37 -37.69
C ASN A 642 12.96 -14.53 -37.26
N ASN A 643 14.16 -14.24 -36.73
CA ASN A 643 15.06 -15.26 -36.20
C ASN A 643 14.46 -15.97 -34.98
N TYR A 644 13.81 -15.22 -34.08
CA TYR A 644 13.18 -15.76 -32.87
C TYR A 644 12.01 -16.67 -33.23
N GLN A 645 11.17 -16.27 -34.21
CA GLN A 645 10.08 -17.11 -34.68
C GLN A 645 10.57 -18.37 -35.39
N SER A 646 11.50 -18.24 -36.34
CA SER A 646 11.91 -19.35 -37.21
C SER A 646 12.91 -20.33 -36.58
N ILE A 647 13.73 -19.91 -35.62
CA ILE A 647 14.80 -20.73 -35.02
C ILE A 647 14.48 -21.10 -33.57
N LEU A 648 13.89 -20.20 -32.78
CA LEU A 648 13.52 -20.50 -31.38
C LEU A 648 12.10 -21.06 -31.26
N GLY A 649 11.22 -20.77 -32.23
CA GLY A 649 9.79 -21.06 -32.14
C GLY A 649 9.03 -20.08 -31.25
N TRP A 650 9.54 -18.86 -31.06
CA TRP A 650 8.84 -17.82 -30.30
C TRP A 650 7.55 -17.41 -31.04
N GLU A 651 6.43 -17.38 -30.31
CA GLU A 651 5.16 -16.92 -30.87
C GLU A 651 5.09 -15.39 -30.88
N LEU A 652 4.90 -14.81 -32.07
CA LEU A 652 4.93 -13.36 -32.30
C LEU A 652 3.60 -12.81 -32.81
N GLY A 653 3.32 -11.56 -32.45
CA GLY A 653 2.26 -10.73 -33.02
C GLY A 653 0.96 -10.68 -32.19
N PRO A 654 -0.13 -10.16 -32.77
CA PRO A 654 -1.39 -9.97 -32.05
C PRO A 654 -1.89 -11.25 -31.36
N GLN A 655 -2.27 -11.12 -30.09
CA GLN A 655 -2.68 -12.24 -29.21
C GLN A 655 -1.60 -13.30 -28.91
N LYS A 656 -0.33 -13.06 -29.30
CA LYS A 656 0.83 -13.87 -28.88
C LYS A 656 1.61 -13.18 -27.76
N PRO A 657 2.56 -13.89 -27.09
CA PRO A 657 3.29 -13.33 -25.94
C PRO A 657 4.24 -12.19 -26.30
N TRP A 658 4.87 -12.25 -27.49
CA TRP A 658 5.88 -11.29 -27.94
C TRP A 658 5.39 -10.49 -29.15
N ALA A 659 5.79 -9.22 -29.23
CA ALA A 659 5.52 -8.38 -30.39
C ALA A 659 6.42 -8.80 -31.57
N SER A 660 5.96 -8.53 -32.81
CA SER A 660 6.75 -8.76 -34.03
C SER A 660 7.83 -7.69 -34.27
N THR A 661 8.26 -6.96 -33.22
CA THR A 661 9.28 -5.90 -33.28
C THR A 661 10.08 -5.85 -31.98
N VAL A 662 11.30 -5.31 -32.09
CA VAL A 662 12.17 -4.94 -30.96
C VAL A 662 11.97 -3.48 -30.55
N ASN A 663 12.52 -3.11 -29.39
CA ASN A 663 12.63 -1.73 -28.90
C ASN A 663 13.84 -0.98 -29.51
N SER A 664 14.04 0.28 -29.09
CA SER A 664 15.17 1.14 -29.50
C SER A 664 16.56 0.54 -29.28
N LYS A 665 16.73 -0.40 -28.34
CA LYS A 665 18.01 -1.08 -28.05
C LYS A 665 18.25 -2.32 -28.91
N GLY A 666 17.20 -2.89 -29.51
CA GLY A 666 17.24 -4.18 -30.21
C GLY A 666 16.75 -5.37 -29.37
N TYR A 667 15.98 -5.13 -28.29
CA TYR A 667 15.48 -6.17 -27.38
C TYR A 667 14.00 -6.51 -27.67
N PRO A 668 13.57 -7.79 -27.58
CA PRO A 668 12.17 -8.20 -27.81
C PRO A 668 11.16 -7.58 -26.84
N ILE A 669 9.99 -7.16 -27.35
CA ILE A 669 8.93 -6.54 -26.52
C ILE A 669 7.81 -7.53 -26.22
N LEU A 670 7.34 -7.61 -24.97
CA LEU A 670 6.11 -8.36 -24.64
C LEU A 670 4.91 -7.70 -25.33
N GLN A 671 4.03 -8.48 -25.96
CA GLN A 671 2.97 -7.94 -26.82
C GLN A 671 1.97 -7.05 -26.05
N TRP A 672 1.67 -7.36 -24.78
CA TRP A 672 0.83 -6.49 -23.95
C TRP A 672 1.53 -5.18 -23.57
N LEU A 673 2.85 -5.21 -23.40
CA LEU A 673 3.67 -4.06 -23.03
C LEU A 673 3.89 -3.14 -24.24
N PHE A 674 4.06 -3.72 -25.43
CA PHE A 674 4.02 -3.00 -26.71
C PHE A 674 2.70 -2.23 -26.89
N LEU A 675 1.56 -2.84 -26.54
CA LEU A 675 0.23 -2.23 -26.65
C LEU A 675 0.00 -1.07 -25.67
N ARG A 676 0.82 -0.90 -24.63
CA ARG A 676 0.80 0.28 -23.74
C ARG A 676 1.54 1.48 -24.32
N GLY A 677 2.61 1.24 -25.09
CA GLY A 677 3.45 2.28 -25.70
C GLY A 677 4.46 2.97 -24.76
N ASP A 678 4.45 2.70 -23.45
CA ASP A 678 5.39 3.27 -22.45
C ASP A 678 6.68 2.43 -22.26
N TYR A 679 6.82 1.38 -23.07
CA TYR A 679 7.72 0.26 -22.84
C TYR A 679 9.21 0.60 -22.82
N GLU A 680 9.69 1.60 -23.58
CA GLU A 680 11.12 1.94 -23.69
C GLU A 680 11.77 2.27 -22.34
N THR A 681 10.98 2.67 -21.33
CA THR A 681 11.47 3.03 -19.99
C THR A 681 11.85 1.83 -19.10
N TYR A 682 11.62 0.59 -19.55
CA TYR A 682 11.82 -0.63 -18.74
C TYR A 682 13.00 -1.52 -19.17
N TYR A 683 13.71 -1.13 -20.24
CA TYR A 683 14.73 -1.94 -20.92
C TYR A 683 16.14 -1.36 -20.77
#